data_AF-A0A9C6X9T7-F1
#
_entry.id   AF-A0A9C6X9T7-F1
#
_cell.length_a   1.000
_cell.length_b   1.000
_cell.length_c   1.000
_cell.angle_alpha   90.00
_cell.angle_beta   90.00
_cell.angle_gamma   90.00
#
_symmetry.space_group_name_H-M   'P 1'
#
loop_
_entity.id
_entity.type
_entity.pdbx_description
1 polymer ?
#
loop_
_entity_poly.entity_id
_entity_poly.type
_entity_poly.pdbx_seq_one_letter_code
_entity_poly.pdbx_strand_id
1 'polypeptide(L)'
;MTRRRLGLSRAARRQIQARVAAFDAADLSNTPANDDELQRFITPFVVPEAQPLSSVVDCMADAGVRLPDHDFPLSLPIRAESPLNGLHFQLEVPSEMATDGGEELSAIAEPPEVIREDDLVQWPLCLRDFIREWSLKENLTQSSLDRLLNGLQHFLPSENIPRCSKTLYGRANCAAAPVRVMEPGEYIHFGVAHVVSAVVRASLSAGNSPGDTLSLMINTDGMNPYDITTKVTLWPIQIIVWEIGNRPVIAGLYGGREKPKSSNELMGETVEELRVLLNRGLIIDDRHYKVSVRAWVCDSPALSFLKCIKASNGKQGCPRCTAVGMSFSGRTIFENMHAEPRTNESFRQMTDREHHHGQCGLTVLPIDMVADFVIDPMHVVYLRVTKTMAMRLDKGKLRFLRVLKNTKTGPKVVYVQQTESRKKGNGLSANQVRQLDERMERMRKEWPTEFQRTLNCFSDHSGWKAHQARTFVLYAIPLVLADCGLPKSRYKMALRLHCACRILSCATRCKQPRLLALATNMLRDFVGKAGKEFGRHFSVYTTHCLLHLVDDVKRFGPLDSFSAFPYENNMRHLGKCVRGPKHPIRQVWSRFQEKRQTEVTGVAAWKVPDPRVVLGKTVSPRTTLFSAIREVKSVRWGQHRVALTRGDRHVMLSSGIARVEAILHQHGGNVVLVCRMYGRTRNLYTWPLDSKELGIHLMCKSSELCENLVLVGLTEVIGKVAAFETPKGVIAMQLLHTVEGEDEE
;
A
#
# COMPACT_ATOMS: atom_id res chain seq x y z
N MET A 1 -10.12 18.39 -13.76
CA MET A 1 -9.47 17.28 -13.01
C MET A 1 -8.48 16.44 -13.84
N THR A 2 -8.13 16.81 -15.08
CA THR A 2 -7.47 15.91 -16.06
C THR A 2 -5.93 16.02 -16.12
N ARG A 3 -5.25 16.56 -15.10
CA ARG A 3 -3.82 16.93 -15.16
C ARG A 3 -2.80 15.82 -14.78
N ARG A 4 -3.22 14.57 -14.53
CA ARG A 4 -2.33 13.50 -14.01
C ARG A 4 -2.44 12.10 -14.65
N ARG A 5 -3.28 11.88 -15.66
CA ARG A 5 -3.48 10.53 -16.27
C ARG A 5 -2.96 10.34 -17.70
N LEU A 6 -2.54 11.38 -18.40
CA LEU A 6 -2.01 11.26 -19.76
C LEU A 6 -0.48 11.40 -19.76
N GLY A 7 0.20 10.42 -20.37
CA GLY A 7 1.67 10.30 -20.46
C GLY A 7 2.33 11.32 -21.39
N LEU A 8 1.83 12.55 -21.43
CA LEU A 8 2.24 13.59 -22.39
C LEU A 8 3.73 13.92 -22.28
N SER A 9 4.38 14.07 -23.44
CA SER A 9 5.78 14.46 -23.58
C SER A 9 6.06 15.85 -22.98
N ARG A 10 7.33 16.17 -22.71
CA ARG A 10 7.72 17.49 -22.19
C ARG A 10 7.38 18.63 -23.16
N ALA A 11 7.36 18.38 -24.47
CA ALA A 11 6.98 19.37 -25.48
C ALA A 11 5.49 19.73 -25.37
N ALA A 12 4.61 18.72 -25.40
CA ALA A 12 3.15 18.92 -25.29
C ALA A 12 2.76 19.68 -24.01
N ARG A 13 3.43 19.39 -22.87
CA ARG A 13 3.19 20.11 -21.61
C ARG A 13 3.55 21.60 -21.69
N ARG A 14 4.62 21.97 -22.41
CA ARG A 14 5.02 23.37 -22.60
C ARG A 14 4.03 24.12 -23.50
N GLN A 15 3.57 23.49 -24.59
CA GLN A 15 2.55 24.05 -25.48
C GLN A 15 1.23 24.33 -24.74
N ILE A 16 0.78 23.40 -23.89
CA ILE A 16 -0.41 23.59 -23.05
C ILE A 16 -0.19 24.71 -22.03
N GLN A 17 0.99 24.81 -21.40
CA GLN A 17 1.28 25.91 -20.47
C GLN A 17 1.32 27.28 -21.17
N ALA A 18 1.86 27.37 -22.38
CA ALA A 18 1.87 28.60 -23.17
C ALA A 18 0.45 29.07 -23.52
N ARG A 19 -0.43 28.14 -23.96
CA ARG A 19 -1.84 28.46 -24.26
C ARG A 19 -2.66 28.86 -23.03
N VAL A 20 -2.43 28.23 -21.87
CA VAL A 20 -3.09 28.64 -20.61
C VAL A 20 -2.61 30.02 -20.17
N ALA A 21 -1.31 30.32 -20.26
CA ALA A 21 -0.78 31.64 -19.93
C ALA A 21 -1.27 32.74 -20.89
N ALA A 22 -1.55 32.43 -22.16
CA ALA A 22 -2.18 33.35 -23.10
C ALA A 22 -3.67 33.60 -22.78
N PHE A 23 -4.38 32.59 -22.25
CA PHE A 23 -5.78 32.71 -21.83
C PHE A 23 -5.92 33.52 -20.53
N ASP A 24 -5.04 33.32 -19.56
CA ASP A 24 -4.99 34.09 -18.29
C ASP A 24 -4.54 35.56 -18.49
N ALA A 25 -4.09 35.94 -19.70
CA ALA A 25 -3.62 37.28 -20.04
C ALA A 25 -4.60 38.10 -20.92
N ALA A 26 -5.73 37.51 -21.32
CA ALA A 26 -6.79 38.20 -22.06
C ALA A 26 -7.74 38.89 -21.08
N ASP A 27 -7.68 40.23 -21.04
CA ASP A 27 -8.48 41.05 -20.12
C ASP A 27 -9.94 41.15 -20.62
N LEU A 28 -10.87 40.48 -19.93
CA LEU A 28 -12.26 40.29 -20.37
C LEU A 28 -13.22 41.43 -19.97
N SER A 29 -12.70 42.65 -19.80
CA SER A 29 -13.52 43.85 -19.58
C SER A 29 -13.35 44.87 -20.71
N ASN A 30 -14.40 44.95 -21.56
CA ASN A 30 -14.66 45.87 -22.69
C ASN A 30 -14.32 45.37 -24.11
N THR A 31 -15.27 44.70 -24.75
CA THR A 31 -15.78 45.02 -26.12
C THR A 31 -17.03 44.18 -26.43
N PRO A 32 -17.94 44.63 -27.32
CA PRO A 32 -19.20 43.94 -27.62
C PRO A 32 -19.00 42.75 -28.58
N ALA A 33 -19.95 41.82 -28.55
CA ALA A 33 -19.88 40.56 -29.29
C ALA A 33 -19.88 40.74 -30.82
N ASN A 34 -19.00 40.00 -31.49
CA ASN A 34 -19.07 39.68 -32.91
C ASN A 34 -18.76 38.17 -33.03
N ASP A 35 -19.71 37.36 -33.49
CA ASP A 35 -19.68 35.90 -33.32
C ASP A 35 -18.58 35.16 -34.13
N ASP A 36 -18.03 35.79 -35.16
CA ASP A 36 -17.06 35.16 -36.08
C ASP A 36 -15.68 34.89 -35.47
N GLU A 37 -15.24 35.62 -34.44
CA GLU A 37 -13.98 35.31 -33.74
C GLU A 37 -14.15 34.21 -32.69
N LEU A 38 -15.34 34.03 -32.11
CA LEU A 38 -15.59 33.01 -31.09
C LEU A 38 -15.54 31.59 -31.66
N GLN A 39 -15.97 31.39 -32.91
CA GLN A 39 -15.92 30.09 -33.58
C GLN A 39 -14.48 29.57 -33.77
N ARG A 40 -13.46 30.44 -33.83
CA ARG A 40 -12.05 30.01 -33.95
C ARG A 40 -11.46 29.46 -32.65
N PHE A 41 -12.10 29.68 -31.49
CA PHE A 41 -11.61 29.22 -30.19
C PHE A 41 -12.31 27.96 -29.66
N ILE A 42 -13.42 27.52 -30.29
CA ILE A 42 -14.16 26.31 -29.90
C ILE A 42 -14.00 25.22 -30.97
N THR A 43 -12.84 24.57 -30.99
CA THR A 43 -12.67 23.25 -31.61
C THR A 43 -12.28 22.22 -30.55
N PRO A 44 -13.09 21.17 -30.32
CA PRO A 44 -12.80 20.17 -29.31
C PRO A 44 -11.61 19.30 -29.72
N PHE A 45 -10.89 18.80 -28.71
CA PHE A 45 -9.86 17.79 -28.90
C PHE A 45 -10.54 16.45 -29.22
N VAL A 46 -10.82 16.19 -30.50
CA VAL A 46 -11.23 14.87 -30.96
C VAL A 46 -10.06 13.92 -30.68
N VAL A 47 -10.27 13.02 -29.72
CA VAL A 47 -9.43 11.83 -29.57
C VAL A 47 -9.75 10.96 -30.78
N PRO A 48 -8.75 10.48 -31.55
CA PRO A 48 -9.01 9.53 -32.60
C PRO A 48 -9.69 8.30 -32.00
N GLU A 49 -10.91 7.99 -32.45
CA GLU A 49 -11.52 6.70 -32.18
C GLU A 49 -10.63 5.59 -32.76
N ALA A 50 -10.69 4.41 -32.15
CA ALA A 50 -9.96 3.26 -32.66
C ALA A 50 -10.41 3.00 -34.11
N GLN A 51 -9.46 2.88 -35.04
CA GLN A 51 -9.82 2.58 -36.42
C GLN A 51 -10.57 1.25 -36.49
N PRO A 52 -11.65 1.16 -37.29
CA PRO A 52 -12.25 -0.12 -37.62
C PRO A 52 -11.22 -1.00 -38.35
N LEU A 53 -11.44 -2.31 -38.27
CA LEU A 53 -10.48 -3.36 -38.68
C LEU A 53 -10.44 -3.56 -40.22
N SER A 54 -10.42 -2.46 -40.97
CA SER A 54 -10.53 -2.41 -42.43
C SER A 54 -9.47 -1.53 -43.12
N SER A 55 -8.53 -0.93 -42.39
CA SER A 55 -7.43 -0.09 -42.94
C SER A 55 -6.10 -0.82 -43.15
N VAL A 56 -6.07 -2.16 -43.04
CA VAL A 56 -4.85 -2.97 -43.22
C VAL A 56 -4.59 -3.32 -44.70
N VAL A 57 -5.59 -3.17 -45.58
CA VAL A 57 -5.45 -3.53 -47.02
C VAL A 57 -4.84 -2.39 -47.85
N ASP A 58 -5.15 -1.14 -47.55
CA ASP A 58 -4.66 0.02 -48.35
C ASP A 58 -3.19 0.38 -48.12
N CYS A 59 -2.50 -0.29 -47.18
CA CYS A 59 -1.04 -0.18 -47.03
C CYS A 59 -0.28 -1.31 -47.76
N MET A 60 -0.98 -2.21 -48.45
CA MET A 60 -0.39 -3.23 -49.34
C MET A 60 -0.56 -2.89 -50.83
N ALA A 61 -1.20 -1.77 -51.16
CA ALA A 61 -1.38 -1.29 -52.53
C ALA A 61 -0.09 -0.73 -53.19
N ASP A 62 0.98 -0.53 -52.41
CA ASP A 62 2.35 -0.28 -52.93
C ASP A 62 3.05 -1.58 -53.39
N ALA A 63 2.37 -2.73 -53.34
CA ALA A 63 2.88 -4.07 -53.67
C ALA A 63 2.11 -4.81 -54.80
N GLY A 64 1.23 -4.13 -55.53
CA GLY A 64 0.86 -4.51 -56.91
C GLY A 64 0.05 -5.80 -57.14
N VAL A 65 -1.16 -5.90 -56.58
CA VAL A 65 -2.14 -6.95 -56.93
C VAL A 65 -3.52 -6.32 -57.20
N ARG A 66 -4.22 -6.76 -58.26
CA ARG A 66 -5.59 -6.30 -58.62
C ARG A 66 -6.66 -7.27 -58.10
N LEU A 67 -7.83 -6.75 -57.75
CA LEU A 67 -9.08 -7.52 -57.66
C LEU A 67 -10.23 -6.74 -58.36
N PRO A 68 -11.31 -7.42 -58.81
CA PRO A 68 -12.34 -6.83 -59.66
C PRO A 68 -13.56 -6.30 -58.89
N ASP A 69 -14.39 -5.53 -59.59
CA ASP A 69 -15.61 -4.88 -59.12
C ASP A 69 -16.73 -5.88 -58.74
N HIS A 70 -17.66 -5.48 -57.85
CA HIS A 70 -19.09 -5.32 -58.21
C HIS A 70 -20.01 -4.79 -57.08
N ASP A 71 -21.02 -4.08 -57.59
CA ASP A 71 -22.10 -3.28 -57.01
C ASP A 71 -22.98 -3.84 -55.87
N PHE A 72 -23.45 -2.90 -55.03
CA PHE A 72 -24.64 -2.97 -54.17
C PHE A 72 -25.95 -2.98 -55.03
N PRO A 73 -27.11 -3.52 -54.57
CA PRO A 73 -27.99 -2.70 -53.71
C PRO A 73 -29.06 -3.36 -52.78
N LEU A 74 -29.37 -2.61 -51.71
CA LEU A 74 -30.69 -2.27 -51.15
C LEU A 74 -31.64 -3.29 -50.43
N SER A 75 -32.18 -2.74 -49.32
CA SER A 75 -33.56 -2.81 -48.80
C SER A 75 -33.87 -3.70 -47.57
N LEU A 76 -34.48 -3.04 -46.57
CA LEU A 76 -35.20 -3.62 -45.42
C LEU A 76 -36.66 -3.90 -45.81
N PRO A 77 -37.36 -4.79 -45.09
CA PRO A 77 -38.49 -4.27 -44.33
C PRO A 77 -38.67 -4.85 -42.92
N ILE A 78 -39.52 -4.16 -42.15
CA ILE A 78 -39.86 -4.35 -40.74
C ILE A 78 -41.08 -5.29 -40.60
N ARG A 79 -41.09 -6.21 -39.62
CA ARG A 79 -42.24 -6.43 -38.71
C ARG A 79 -41.93 -7.32 -37.51
N ALA A 80 -42.72 -7.14 -36.46
CA ALA A 80 -42.64 -7.86 -35.19
C ALA A 80 -43.66 -9.01 -35.15
N GLU A 81 -43.45 -9.99 -34.27
CA GLU A 81 -44.45 -10.48 -33.30
C GLU A 81 -43.87 -11.58 -32.37
N SER A 82 -44.60 -11.88 -31.30
CA SER A 82 -44.34 -12.90 -30.27
C SER A 82 -45.66 -13.17 -29.53
N PRO A 83 -45.80 -14.19 -28.64
CA PRO A 83 -44.98 -15.38 -28.37
C PRO A 83 -45.85 -16.69 -28.40
N LEU A 84 -45.30 -17.85 -27.99
CA LEU A 84 -45.90 -18.82 -27.02
C LEU A 84 -45.32 -20.26 -27.12
N ASN A 85 -45.11 -20.89 -25.95
CA ASN A 85 -45.03 -22.35 -25.66
C ASN A 85 -43.94 -23.19 -26.40
N GLY A 86 -43.41 -24.30 -25.87
CA GLY A 86 -43.55 -24.94 -24.55
C GLY A 86 -43.07 -26.42 -24.57
N LEU A 87 -42.53 -26.90 -23.44
CA LEU A 87 -42.27 -28.31 -23.06
C LEU A 87 -41.14 -29.17 -23.73
N HIS A 88 -40.27 -29.67 -22.81
CA HIS A 88 -39.76 -31.05 -22.64
C HIS A 88 -38.58 -31.67 -23.42
N PHE A 89 -37.86 -32.49 -22.63
CA PHE A 89 -36.65 -33.29 -22.91
C PHE A 89 -36.95 -34.60 -23.66
N GLN A 90 -36.00 -35.14 -24.45
CA GLN A 90 -35.10 -36.26 -24.06
C GLN A 90 -34.09 -36.64 -25.17
N LEU A 91 -33.05 -37.41 -24.81
CA LEU A 91 -32.02 -37.93 -25.73
C LEU A 91 -32.49 -39.22 -26.43
N GLU A 92 -31.98 -39.49 -27.64
CA GLU A 92 -31.37 -40.80 -28.00
C GLU A 92 -30.59 -40.74 -29.35
N VAL A 93 -29.72 -41.74 -29.58
CA VAL A 93 -28.74 -41.96 -30.68
C VAL A 93 -28.69 -43.51 -30.87
N PRO A 94 -28.18 -44.18 -31.95
CA PRO A 94 -27.32 -43.73 -33.07
C PRO A 94 -27.52 -44.45 -34.46
N SER A 95 -26.44 -44.55 -35.27
CA SER A 95 -26.19 -45.40 -36.48
C SER A 95 -26.75 -44.90 -37.84
N GLU A 96 -26.07 -45.03 -39.01
CA GLU A 96 -24.79 -45.70 -39.38
C GLU A 96 -24.16 -45.18 -40.73
N MET A 97 -22.85 -45.43 -40.93
CA MET A 97 -22.03 -45.47 -42.20
C MET A 97 -22.02 -44.27 -43.21
N ALA A 98 -20.93 -43.48 -43.36
CA ALA A 98 -19.71 -43.68 -44.23
C ALA A 98 -19.90 -43.16 -45.70
N THR A 99 -18.93 -42.82 -46.59
CA THR A 99 -17.44 -42.95 -46.72
C THR A 99 -16.83 -41.70 -47.43
N ASP A 100 -15.74 -41.07 -46.95
CA ASP A 100 -14.32 -41.11 -47.48
C ASP A 100 -13.86 -39.90 -48.35
N GLY A 101 -12.60 -39.46 -48.18
CA GLY A 101 -11.79 -38.67 -49.16
C GLY A 101 -11.67 -37.12 -49.09
N GLY A 102 -10.54 -36.59 -48.55
CA GLY A 102 -9.83 -35.43 -49.16
C GLY A 102 -9.86 -34.02 -48.51
N GLU A 103 -8.68 -33.51 -48.14
CA GLU A 103 -8.30 -32.24 -47.47
C GLU A 103 -8.84 -30.89 -48.02
N GLU A 104 -9.22 -29.91 -47.15
CA GLU A 104 -8.39 -28.73 -46.76
C GLU A 104 -9.07 -27.82 -45.68
N LEU A 105 -8.49 -26.65 -45.34
CA LEU A 105 -8.56 -26.00 -44.00
C LEU A 105 -9.54 -24.82 -43.77
N SER A 106 -10.26 -24.92 -42.63
CA SER A 106 -10.59 -23.87 -41.63
C SER A 106 -11.35 -22.57 -42.00
N ALA A 107 -12.56 -22.42 -41.44
CA ALA A 107 -13.02 -21.19 -40.76
C ALA A 107 -14.29 -21.47 -39.92
N ILE A 108 -14.17 -21.91 -38.66
CA ILE A 108 -15.31 -22.05 -37.73
C ILE A 108 -15.32 -20.87 -36.76
N ALA A 109 -16.42 -20.13 -36.74
CA ALA A 109 -16.64 -19.04 -35.79
C ALA A 109 -16.70 -19.56 -34.36
N GLU A 110 -16.05 -18.85 -33.42
CA GLU A 110 -16.11 -19.20 -32.00
C GLU A 110 -17.55 -19.05 -31.47
N PRO A 111 -18.10 -20.04 -30.73
CA PRO A 111 -19.36 -19.87 -30.03
C PRO A 111 -19.19 -18.86 -28.88
N PRO A 112 -20.27 -18.15 -28.48
CA PRO A 112 -20.19 -17.15 -27.42
C PRO A 112 -19.70 -17.76 -26.09
N GLU A 113 -18.89 -17.00 -25.34
CA GLU A 113 -18.24 -17.44 -24.10
C GLU A 113 -19.25 -18.04 -23.11
N VAL A 114 -19.15 -19.35 -22.88
CA VAL A 114 -19.79 -19.99 -21.72
C VAL A 114 -19.02 -19.58 -20.47
N ILE A 115 -19.54 -18.56 -19.77
CA ILE A 115 -19.07 -18.18 -18.44
C ILE A 115 -19.23 -19.39 -17.52
N ARG A 116 -18.12 -19.94 -17.04
CA ARG A 116 -18.13 -21.04 -16.07
C ARG A 116 -18.57 -20.56 -14.70
N GLU A 117 -19.39 -21.37 -14.01
CA GLU A 117 -19.97 -21.04 -12.70
C GLU A 117 -18.90 -20.68 -11.64
N ASP A 118 -17.67 -21.21 -11.77
CA ASP A 118 -16.55 -20.93 -10.87
C ASP A 118 -16.05 -19.47 -10.86
N ASP A 119 -16.32 -18.68 -11.91
CA ASP A 119 -15.95 -17.24 -11.95
C ASP A 119 -17.10 -16.35 -11.38
N LEU A 120 -18.20 -16.93 -10.90
CA LEU A 120 -19.27 -16.21 -10.21
C LEU A 120 -18.84 -15.83 -8.78
N VAL A 121 -18.67 -14.52 -8.55
CA VAL A 121 -18.79 -13.96 -7.20
C VAL A 121 -20.16 -14.36 -6.67
N GLN A 122 -20.22 -15.14 -5.59
CA GLN A 122 -21.46 -15.38 -4.87
C GLN A 122 -21.96 -14.04 -4.32
N TRP A 123 -22.94 -13.47 -5.02
CA TRP A 123 -23.66 -12.26 -4.61
C TRP A 123 -24.83 -12.65 -3.69
N PRO A 124 -25.37 -11.71 -2.91
CA PRO A 124 -26.53 -11.97 -2.06
C PRO A 124 -27.72 -12.56 -2.84
N LEU A 125 -28.51 -13.40 -2.15
CA LEU A 125 -29.65 -14.12 -2.74
C LEU A 125 -30.79 -13.23 -3.27
N CYS A 126 -30.72 -11.90 -3.09
CA CYS A 126 -31.71 -10.98 -3.66
C CYS A 126 -31.09 -9.72 -4.29
N LEU A 127 -31.77 -9.21 -5.33
CA LEU A 127 -31.36 -8.03 -6.11
C LEU A 127 -31.16 -6.78 -5.24
N ARG A 128 -31.99 -6.59 -4.21
CA ARG A 128 -31.88 -5.47 -3.27
C ARG A 128 -30.54 -5.46 -2.55
N ASP A 129 -30.10 -6.60 -2.05
CA ASP A 129 -28.86 -6.70 -1.27
C ASP A 129 -27.63 -6.63 -2.19
N PHE A 130 -27.70 -7.22 -3.39
CA PHE A 130 -26.72 -7.00 -4.45
C PHE A 130 -26.50 -5.50 -4.74
N ILE A 131 -27.57 -4.75 -5.02
CA ILE A 131 -27.46 -3.30 -5.31
C ILE A 131 -26.90 -2.54 -4.10
N ARG A 132 -27.29 -2.94 -2.88
CA ARG A 132 -26.79 -2.33 -1.63
C ARG A 132 -25.27 -2.53 -1.48
N GLU A 133 -24.78 -3.75 -1.62
CA GLU A 133 -23.35 -4.06 -1.49
C GLU A 133 -22.52 -3.46 -2.62
N TRP A 134 -22.96 -3.64 -3.87
CA TRP A 134 -22.28 -3.11 -5.05
C TRP A 134 -22.16 -1.58 -5.02
N SER A 135 -23.23 -0.86 -4.65
CA SER A 135 -23.20 0.60 -4.55
C SER A 135 -22.25 1.12 -3.46
N LEU A 136 -22.07 0.38 -2.35
CA LEU A 136 -21.08 0.68 -1.31
C LEU A 136 -19.66 0.37 -1.77
N LYS A 137 -19.46 -0.77 -2.44
CA LYS A 137 -18.17 -1.24 -2.99
C LYS A 137 -17.61 -0.26 -4.03
N GLU A 138 -18.44 0.18 -4.98
CA GLU A 138 -18.09 1.15 -6.02
C GLU A 138 -18.20 2.62 -5.55
N ASN A 139 -18.61 2.85 -4.30
CA ASN A 139 -18.75 4.17 -3.66
C ASN A 139 -19.65 5.16 -4.44
N LEU A 140 -20.79 4.70 -4.94
CA LEU A 140 -21.70 5.49 -5.78
C LEU A 140 -22.33 6.67 -5.03
N THR A 141 -22.47 7.82 -5.72
CA THR A 141 -23.20 8.97 -5.17
C THR A 141 -24.67 8.59 -4.95
N GLN A 142 -25.29 9.14 -3.90
CA GLN A 142 -26.73 8.94 -3.66
C GLN A 142 -27.54 9.31 -4.91
N SER A 143 -27.21 10.42 -5.58
CA SER A 143 -27.85 10.84 -6.83
C SER A 143 -27.67 9.89 -8.03
N SER A 144 -26.58 9.11 -8.10
CA SER A 144 -26.40 8.12 -9.17
C SER A 144 -27.09 6.81 -8.82
N LEU A 145 -27.10 6.45 -7.54
CA LEU A 145 -27.84 5.30 -7.02
C LEU A 145 -29.35 5.52 -7.11
N ASP A 146 -29.85 6.72 -6.80
CA ASP A 146 -31.26 7.11 -6.96
C ASP A 146 -31.68 7.05 -8.43
N ARG A 147 -30.85 7.52 -9.37
CA ARG A 147 -31.11 7.39 -10.82
C ARG A 147 -31.17 5.93 -11.27
N LEU A 148 -30.24 5.09 -10.80
CA LEU A 148 -30.26 3.65 -11.10
C LEU A 148 -31.52 2.98 -10.53
N LEU A 149 -31.85 3.24 -9.26
CA LEU A 149 -33.00 2.65 -8.59
C LEU A 149 -34.33 3.06 -9.25
N ASN A 150 -34.48 4.33 -9.64
CA ASN A 150 -35.64 4.79 -10.41
C ASN A 150 -35.73 4.10 -11.79
N GLY A 151 -34.59 3.93 -12.48
CA GLY A 151 -34.56 3.20 -13.75
C GLY A 151 -34.92 1.73 -13.59
N LEU A 152 -34.34 1.04 -12.60
CA LEU A 152 -34.67 -0.35 -12.30
C LEU A 152 -36.13 -0.52 -11.86
N GLN A 153 -36.70 0.42 -11.10
CA GLN A 153 -38.12 0.39 -10.72
C GLN A 153 -39.05 0.54 -11.94
N HIS A 154 -38.61 1.23 -13.00
CA HIS A 154 -39.36 1.34 -14.26
C HIS A 154 -39.34 0.03 -15.06
N PHE A 155 -38.19 -0.64 -15.16
CA PHE A 155 -38.04 -1.88 -15.93
C PHE A 155 -38.45 -3.16 -15.16
N LEU A 156 -38.42 -3.15 -13.82
CA LEU A 156 -38.69 -4.28 -12.94
C LEU A 156 -39.69 -3.90 -11.83
N PRO A 157 -40.95 -3.54 -12.17
CA PRO A 157 -41.93 -3.06 -11.19
C PRO A 157 -42.37 -4.10 -10.15
N SER A 158 -42.25 -5.40 -10.47
CA SER A 158 -42.59 -6.52 -9.58
C SER A 158 -41.57 -6.76 -8.44
N GLU A 159 -40.32 -6.34 -8.60
CA GLU A 159 -39.19 -6.72 -7.74
C GLU A 159 -39.07 -5.92 -6.43
N ASN A 160 -40.09 -5.14 -6.05
CA ASN A 160 -40.13 -4.31 -4.83
C ASN A 160 -38.83 -3.50 -4.58
N ILE A 161 -38.30 -2.94 -5.68
CA ILE A 161 -37.02 -2.24 -5.72
C ILE A 161 -37.15 -0.91 -4.93
N PRO A 162 -36.21 -0.59 -4.03
CA PRO A 162 -36.27 0.64 -3.25
C PRO A 162 -36.25 1.90 -4.12
N ARG A 163 -37.26 2.76 -3.99
CA ARG A 163 -37.41 4.01 -4.77
C ARG A 163 -36.21 4.97 -4.70
N CYS A 164 -35.38 4.89 -3.66
CA CYS A 164 -34.16 5.69 -3.52
C CYS A 164 -33.17 5.05 -2.54
N SER A 165 -31.94 5.54 -2.56
CA SER A 165 -30.84 5.18 -1.67
C SER A 165 -31.22 5.22 -0.18
N LYS A 166 -32.01 6.21 0.24
CA LYS A 166 -32.53 6.29 1.63
C LYS A 166 -33.44 5.11 1.99
N THR A 167 -34.19 4.58 1.02
CA THR A 167 -35.06 3.41 1.21
C THR A 167 -34.25 2.12 1.12
N LEU A 168 -33.25 2.05 0.23
CA LEU A 168 -32.33 0.92 0.07
C LEU A 168 -31.53 0.63 1.34
N TYR A 169 -31.03 1.68 1.99
CA TYR A 169 -30.26 1.63 3.24
C TYR A 169 -31.11 1.90 4.50
N GLY A 170 -32.44 1.81 4.43
CA GLY A 170 -33.34 1.95 5.58
C GLY A 170 -33.46 3.35 6.22
N ARG A 171 -34.63 3.64 6.82
CA ARG A 171 -34.90 4.90 7.54
C ARG A 171 -34.09 5.08 8.83
N ALA A 172 -33.41 4.05 9.33
CA ALA A 172 -32.54 4.13 10.50
C ALA A 172 -31.35 5.11 10.32
N ASN A 173 -30.98 5.45 9.08
CA ASN A 173 -29.99 6.49 8.77
C ASN A 173 -30.44 7.92 9.16
N CYS A 174 -31.65 8.10 9.69
CA CYS A 174 -32.16 9.39 10.16
C CYS A 174 -31.80 9.71 11.63
N ALA A 175 -31.15 8.81 12.37
CA ALA A 175 -30.59 9.14 13.67
C ALA A 175 -29.58 10.29 13.54
N ALA A 176 -29.86 11.41 14.20
CA ALA A 176 -28.97 12.56 14.20
C ALA A 176 -27.57 12.12 14.65
N ALA A 177 -26.56 12.39 13.82
CA ALA A 177 -25.20 12.01 14.14
C ALA A 177 -24.81 12.65 15.50
N PRO A 178 -24.30 11.89 16.49
CA PRO A 178 -23.93 12.39 17.82
C PRO A 178 -22.63 13.20 17.75
N VAL A 179 -22.69 14.29 16.97
CA VAL A 179 -21.58 15.17 16.64
C VAL A 179 -21.65 16.37 17.57
N ARG A 180 -20.60 16.57 18.35
CA ARG A 180 -20.41 17.77 19.18
C ARG A 180 -19.51 18.78 18.49
N VAL A 181 -19.63 20.04 18.89
CA VAL A 181 -18.67 21.08 18.50
C VAL A 181 -17.33 20.82 19.21
N MET A 182 -16.23 21.03 18.49
CA MET A 182 -14.84 20.99 18.98
C MET A 182 -14.07 22.05 18.18
N GLU A 183 -14.06 23.29 18.65
CA GLU A 183 -13.58 24.45 17.87
C GLU A 183 -12.13 24.27 17.36
N PRO A 184 -11.82 24.41 16.05
CA PRO A 184 -12.62 25.04 14.97
C PRO A 184 -13.33 24.03 14.04
N GLY A 185 -13.89 22.97 14.59
CA GLY A 185 -14.57 21.91 13.85
C GLY A 185 -15.63 21.17 14.67
N GLU A 186 -15.88 19.94 14.24
CA GLU A 186 -16.83 19.01 14.84
C GLU A 186 -16.05 17.78 15.35
N TYR A 187 -16.62 17.01 16.28
CA TYR A 187 -16.10 15.71 16.74
C TYR A 187 -17.25 14.71 16.92
N ILE A 188 -16.97 13.44 16.64
CA ILE A 188 -17.84 12.30 16.99
C ILE A 188 -17.03 11.23 17.72
N HIS A 189 -17.60 10.67 18.78
CA HIS A 189 -17.08 9.50 19.45
C HIS A 189 -17.85 8.25 19.00
N PHE A 190 -17.12 7.18 18.68
CA PHE A 190 -17.69 5.86 18.39
C PHE A 190 -17.58 4.91 19.59
N GLY A 191 -16.74 5.26 20.57
CA GLY A 191 -16.45 4.49 21.78
C GLY A 191 -15.38 3.42 21.56
N VAL A 192 -14.41 3.33 22.47
CA VAL A 192 -13.32 2.33 22.44
C VAL A 192 -13.89 0.94 22.71
N ALA A 193 -14.64 0.79 23.81
CA ALA A 193 -15.29 -0.46 24.20
C ALA A 193 -16.20 -0.98 23.08
N HIS A 194 -16.96 -0.07 22.46
CA HIS A 194 -17.89 -0.39 21.37
C HIS A 194 -17.19 -0.95 20.13
N VAL A 195 -16.15 -0.26 19.63
CA VAL A 195 -15.46 -0.71 18.40
C VAL A 195 -14.58 -1.93 18.63
N VAL A 196 -13.95 -2.06 19.81
CA VAL A 196 -13.19 -3.27 20.18
C VAL A 196 -14.14 -4.47 20.27
N SER A 197 -15.30 -4.32 20.92
CA SER A 197 -16.30 -5.39 21.01
C SER A 197 -16.79 -5.85 19.63
N ALA A 198 -16.99 -4.92 18.69
CA ALA A 198 -17.40 -5.25 17.33
C ALA A 198 -16.33 -6.06 16.57
N VAL A 199 -15.03 -5.73 16.75
CA VAL A 199 -13.92 -6.46 16.13
C VAL A 199 -13.76 -7.86 16.74
N VAL A 200 -13.86 -7.99 18.06
CA VAL A 200 -13.82 -9.29 18.76
C VAL A 200 -14.96 -10.20 18.30
N ARG A 201 -16.20 -9.71 18.29
CA ARG A 201 -17.35 -10.49 17.79
C ARG A 201 -17.16 -10.96 16.35
N ALA A 202 -16.70 -10.08 15.46
CA ALA A 202 -16.45 -10.46 14.07
C ALA A 202 -15.32 -11.50 13.94
N SER A 203 -14.33 -11.49 14.84
CA SER A 203 -13.28 -12.51 14.92
C SER A 203 -13.83 -13.86 15.40
N LEU A 204 -14.64 -13.86 16.46
CA LEU A 204 -15.29 -15.06 17.01
C LEU A 204 -16.24 -15.71 15.99
N SER A 205 -17.07 -14.92 15.30
CA SER A 205 -17.93 -15.40 14.20
C SER A 205 -17.15 -15.96 13.00
N ALA A 206 -15.87 -15.61 12.87
CA ALA A 206 -14.95 -16.17 11.87
C ALA A 206 -14.13 -17.36 12.40
N GLY A 207 -14.44 -17.88 13.59
CA GLY A 207 -13.78 -19.03 14.22
C GLY A 207 -12.47 -18.70 14.95
N ASN A 208 -12.12 -17.43 15.14
CA ASN A 208 -10.86 -17.01 15.75
C ASN A 208 -11.09 -16.42 17.16
N SER A 209 -10.50 -17.03 18.19
CA SER A 209 -10.61 -16.57 19.59
C SER A 209 -9.37 -15.77 20.01
N PRO A 210 -9.47 -14.46 20.30
CA PRO A 210 -8.33 -13.61 20.63
C PRO A 210 -7.90 -13.72 22.11
N GLY A 211 -7.51 -14.93 22.55
CA GLY A 211 -7.02 -15.20 23.91
C GLY A 211 -7.91 -14.64 25.04
N ASP A 212 -7.27 -14.28 26.16
CA ASP A 212 -7.92 -13.58 27.29
C ASP A 212 -7.41 -12.13 27.46
N THR A 213 -6.48 -11.69 26.61
CA THR A 213 -5.92 -10.32 26.64
C THR A 213 -6.06 -9.67 25.27
N LEU A 214 -6.61 -8.45 25.26
CA LEU A 214 -6.75 -7.60 24.08
C LEU A 214 -5.75 -6.44 24.18
N SER A 215 -4.72 -6.45 23.34
CA SER A 215 -3.64 -5.47 23.36
C SER A 215 -3.86 -4.42 22.26
N LEU A 216 -4.23 -3.21 22.68
CA LEU A 216 -4.63 -2.14 21.78
C LEU A 216 -3.42 -1.39 21.24
N MET A 217 -3.31 -1.29 19.91
CA MET A 217 -2.42 -0.34 19.25
C MET A 217 -3.22 0.86 18.77
N ILE A 218 -2.78 2.05 19.13
CA ILE A 218 -3.54 3.30 18.95
C ILE A 218 -2.77 4.25 18.03
N ASN A 219 -3.47 4.86 17.08
CA ASN A 219 -2.95 5.88 16.17
C ASN A 219 -3.90 7.08 16.13
N THR A 220 -3.34 8.28 16.04
CA THR A 220 -4.05 9.40 15.41
C THR A 220 -3.07 10.20 14.57
N ASP A 221 -3.53 10.68 13.42
CA ASP A 221 -2.77 11.51 12.50
C ASP A 221 -3.73 12.41 11.70
N GLY A 222 -3.23 13.53 11.19
CA GLY A 222 -4.01 14.49 10.42
C GLY A 222 -3.99 14.17 8.93
N MET A 223 -5.12 13.73 8.39
CA MET A 223 -5.30 13.58 6.94
C MET A 223 -6.08 14.75 6.34
N ASN A 224 -5.87 15.02 5.05
CA ASN A 224 -6.80 15.81 4.23
C ASN A 224 -7.54 14.84 3.29
N PRO A 225 -8.89 14.76 3.32
CA PRO A 225 -9.65 13.90 2.41
C PRO A 225 -9.65 14.37 0.93
N TYR A 226 -9.10 15.55 0.65
CA TYR A 226 -9.09 16.20 -0.66
C TYR A 226 -7.69 16.61 -1.14
N ASP A 227 -7.61 17.03 -2.40
CA ASP A 227 -6.49 17.82 -2.88
C ASP A 227 -6.41 19.19 -2.18
N ILE A 228 -5.20 19.76 -2.18
CA ILE A 228 -4.72 20.92 -1.38
C ILE A 228 -5.63 22.17 -1.39
N THR A 229 -6.53 22.31 -2.36
CA THR A 229 -7.40 23.49 -2.53
C THR A 229 -8.49 23.63 -1.48
N THR A 230 -8.91 22.55 -0.81
CA THR A 230 -9.91 22.63 0.26
C THR A 230 -9.28 22.49 1.63
N LYS A 231 -9.55 23.46 2.51
CA LYS A 231 -9.15 23.47 3.92
C LYS A 231 -10.09 22.57 4.72
N VAL A 232 -9.94 21.26 4.59
CA VAL A 232 -10.58 20.27 5.48
C VAL A 232 -9.51 19.31 5.97
N THR A 233 -9.50 19.03 7.26
CA THR A 233 -8.67 17.97 7.84
C THR A 233 -9.52 17.07 8.72
N LEU A 234 -9.23 15.78 8.67
CA LEU A 234 -9.76 14.78 9.58
C LEU A 234 -8.64 14.28 10.50
N TRP A 235 -8.99 14.08 11.76
CA TRP A 235 -8.12 13.45 12.76
C TRP A 235 -8.87 12.26 13.37
N PRO A 236 -8.79 11.07 12.73
CA PRO A 236 -9.32 9.85 13.32
C PRO A 236 -8.46 9.39 14.50
N ILE A 237 -9.11 8.82 15.52
CA ILE A 237 -8.50 8.00 16.55
C ILE A 237 -8.75 6.55 16.13
N GLN A 238 -7.68 5.86 15.78
CA GLN A 238 -7.69 4.54 15.17
C GLN A 238 -7.13 3.50 16.15
N ILE A 239 -7.76 2.34 16.22
CA ILE A 239 -7.39 1.24 17.11
C ILE A 239 -7.23 -0.04 16.30
N ILE A 240 -6.16 -0.78 16.56
CA ILE A 240 -5.97 -2.18 16.16
C ILE A 240 -6.01 -3.03 17.44
N VAL A 241 -6.72 -4.16 17.40
CA VAL A 241 -6.62 -5.21 18.42
C VAL A 241 -5.58 -6.22 17.94
N TRP A 242 -4.41 -6.25 18.59
CA TRP A 242 -3.22 -6.95 18.10
C TRP A 242 -3.45 -8.43 17.82
N GLU A 243 -4.19 -9.10 18.70
CA GLU A 243 -4.46 -10.54 18.69
C GLU A 243 -5.41 -10.97 17.56
N ILE A 244 -6.14 -10.05 16.94
CA ILE A 244 -7.13 -10.33 15.87
C ILE A 244 -6.54 -10.06 14.48
N GLY A 245 -5.57 -9.15 14.38
CA GLY A 245 -4.89 -8.81 13.12
C GLY A 245 -4.66 -7.31 12.96
N ASN A 246 -4.40 -6.87 11.72
CA ASN A 246 -3.84 -5.54 11.46
C ASN A 246 -4.83 -4.51 10.88
N ARG A 247 -6.16 -4.70 11.02
CA ARG A 247 -7.17 -3.80 10.45
C ARG A 247 -7.59 -2.72 11.47
N PRO A 248 -7.31 -1.42 11.23
CA PRO A 248 -7.72 -0.38 12.17
C PRO A 248 -9.23 -0.08 12.11
N VAL A 249 -9.85 0.09 13.27
CA VAL A 249 -11.19 0.65 13.45
C VAL A 249 -11.12 2.06 14.03
N ILE A 250 -12.16 2.87 13.85
CA ILE A 250 -12.17 4.28 14.28
C ILE A 250 -12.98 4.41 15.57
N ALA A 251 -12.33 4.72 16.69
CA ALA A 251 -12.96 4.95 18.00
C ALA A 251 -13.44 6.40 18.19
N GLY A 252 -12.86 7.36 17.45
CA GLY A 252 -13.26 8.76 17.45
C GLY A 252 -12.82 9.47 16.18
N LEU A 253 -13.49 10.55 15.81
CA LEU A 253 -13.17 11.31 14.60
C LEU A 253 -13.45 12.80 14.80
N TYR A 254 -12.39 13.60 14.74
CA TYR A 254 -12.51 15.03 14.53
C TYR A 254 -12.51 15.36 13.03
N GLY A 255 -13.23 16.42 12.65
CA GLY A 255 -13.19 17.01 11.32
C GLY A 255 -13.44 18.52 11.37
N GLY A 256 -12.53 19.29 10.80
CA GLY A 256 -12.60 20.76 10.81
C GLY A 256 -11.80 21.39 9.68
N ARG A 257 -11.74 22.73 9.66
CA ARG A 257 -10.93 23.46 8.66
C ARG A 257 -9.44 23.49 9.01
N GLU A 258 -9.14 23.28 10.28
CA GLU A 258 -7.80 23.29 10.86
C GLU A 258 -7.65 22.09 11.80
N LYS A 259 -6.43 21.82 12.24
CA LYS A 259 -6.13 20.80 13.25
C LYS A 259 -6.83 21.10 14.58
N PRO A 260 -7.23 20.10 15.40
CA PRO A 260 -7.73 20.34 16.75
C PRO A 260 -6.77 21.22 17.58
N LYS A 261 -7.30 22.20 18.30
CA LYS A 261 -6.50 23.11 19.14
C LYS A 261 -5.88 22.38 20.33
N SER A 262 -6.64 21.49 20.96
CA SER A 262 -6.24 20.75 22.16
C SER A 262 -6.18 19.25 21.89
N SER A 263 -5.04 18.62 22.23
CA SER A 263 -4.97 17.16 22.21
C SER A 263 -5.76 16.53 23.36
N ASN A 264 -5.88 17.22 24.49
CA ASN A 264 -6.62 16.72 25.64
C ASN A 264 -8.13 16.70 25.35
N GLU A 265 -8.63 17.63 24.53
CA GLU A 265 -10.02 17.66 24.09
C GLU A 265 -10.32 16.62 22.99
N LEU A 266 -9.38 16.43 22.05
CA LEU A 266 -9.47 15.37 21.03
C LEU A 266 -9.53 13.97 21.65
N MET A 267 -8.67 13.72 22.64
CA MET A 267 -8.51 12.40 23.25
C MET A 267 -9.39 12.17 24.47
N GLY A 268 -10.08 13.19 25.00
CA GLY A 268 -10.73 13.15 26.33
C GLY A 268 -11.63 11.94 26.58
N GLU A 269 -12.61 11.72 25.71
CA GLU A 269 -13.55 10.59 25.82
C GLU A 269 -12.84 9.23 25.64
N THR A 270 -11.85 9.16 24.75
CA THR A 270 -11.01 7.96 24.54
C THR A 270 -10.16 7.65 25.77
N VAL A 271 -9.62 8.67 26.44
CA VAL A 271 -8.82 8.53 27.66
C VAL A 271 -9.68 8.05 28.81
N GLU A 272 -10.89 8.59 28.97
CA GLU A 272 -11.79 8.18 30.04
C GLU A 272 -12.26 6.72 29.87
N GLU A 273 -12.59 6.30 28.64
CA GLU A 273 -12.86 4.88 28.37
C GLU A 273 -11.64 4.00 28.63
N LEU A 274 -10.46 4.36 28.11
CA LEU A 274 -9.22 3.58 28.35
C LEU A 274 -8.88 3.48 29.84
N ARG A 275 -9.11 4.52 30.64
CA ARG A 275 -8.89 4.53 32.09
C ARG A 275 -9.75 3.46 32.79
N VAL A 276 -10.99 3.26 32.33
CA VAL A 276 -11.88 2.20 32.83
C VAL A 276 -11.45 0.83 32.30
N LEU A 277 -11.24 0.70 30.99
CA LEU A 277 -10.93 -0.57 30.32
C LEU A 277 -9.61 -1.20 30.79
N LEU A 278 -8.55 -0.40 30.96
CA LEU A 278 -7.24 -0.88 31.42
C LEU A 278 -7.25 -1.35 32.89
N ASN A 279 -8.23 -0.90 33.68
CA ASN A 279 -8.38 -1.28 35.08
C ASN A 279 -9.38 -2.44 35.28
N ARG A 280 -10.49 -2.43 34.54
CA ARG A 280 -11.61 -3.38 34.73
C ARG A 280 -11.70 -4.47 33.66
N GLY A 281 -10.93 -4.38 32.57
CA GLY A 281 -11.13 -5.20 31.39
C GLY A 281 -12.38 -4.82 30.59
N LEU A 282 -12.78 -5.69 29.68
CA LEU A 282 -13.95 -5.56 28.82
C LEU A 282 -14.71 -6.90 28.78
N ILE A 283 -16.02 -6.88 29.02
CA ILE A 283 -16.87 -8.08 28.92
C ILE A 283 -17.53 -8.07 27.54
N ILE A 284 -17.39 -9.18 26.81
CA ILE A 284 -17.97 -9.38 25.48
C ILE A 284 -18.56 -10.78 25.47
N ASP A 285 -19.89 -10.86 25.33
CA ASP A 285 -20.66 -12.10 25.22
C ASP A 285 -20.28 -13.07 26.36
N ASP A 286 -20.43 -12.57 27.58
CA ASP A 286 -20.12 -13.17 28.90
C ASP A 286 -18.65 -13.56 29.16
N ARG A 287 -17.75 -13.42 28.18
CA ARG A 287 -16.30 -13.57 28.39
C ARG A 287 -15.66 -12.25 28.84
N HIS A 288 -14.89 -12.31 29.92
CA HIS A 288 -14.06 -11.20 30.41
C HIS A 288 -12.70 -11.20 29.70
N TYR A 289 -12.31 -10.04 29.17
CA TYR A 289 -11.02 -9.82 28.53
C TYR A 289 -10.22 -8.77 29.30
N LYS A 290 -8.96 -9.06 29.59
CA LYS A 290 -7.99 -8.06 30.07
C LYS A 290 -7.65 -7.12 28.91
N VAL A 291 -7.74 -5.81 29.12
CA VAL A 291 -7.34 -4.82 28.11
C VAL A 291 -5.96 -4.26 28.46
N SER A 292 -5.09 -4.10 27.47
CA SER A 292 -3.81 -3.38 27.61
C SER A 292 -3.59 -2.39 26.45
N VAL A 293 -2.72 -1.40 26.63
CA VAL A 293 -2.18 -0.64 25.48
C VAL A 293 -0.85 -1.27 25.10
N ARG A 294 -0.76 -1.76 23.86
CA ARG A 294 0.50 -2.25 23.27
C ARG A 294 1.39 -1.10 22.84
N ALA A 295 0.87 -0.19 22.02
CA ALA A 295 1.68 0.88 21.42
C ALA A 295 0.85 2.07 20.91
N TRP A 296 1.41 3.27 21.02
CA TRP A 296 0.98 4.48 20.34
C TRP A 296 1.83 4.68 19.07
N VAL A 297 1.25 4.37 17.91
CA VAL A 297 1.90 4.45 16.59
C VAL A 297 1.49 5.76 15.93
N CYS A 298 2.34 6.78 15.97
CA CYS A 298 2.03 8.11 15.43
C CYS A 298 3.20 8.68 14.61
N ASP A 299 2.85 9.51 13.62
CA ASP A 299 3.79 10.44 12.97
C ASP A 299 4.39 11.40 14.02
N SER A 300 5.55 12.01 13.74
CA SER A 300 6.26 12.83 14.73
C SER A 300 5.49 14.12 15.12
N PRO A 301 4.98 14.94 14.19
CA PRO A 301 4.01 16.00 14.47
C PRO A 301 2.79 15.57 15.31
N ALA A 302 2.18 14.42 15.02
CA ALA A 302 1.03 13.91 15.77
C ALA A 302 1.43 13.45 17.19
N LEU A 303 2.53 12.70 17.32
CA LEU A 303 3.12 12.29 18.61
C LEU A 303 3.48 13.50 19.48
N SER A 304 4.07 14.54 18.88
CA SER A 304 4.45 15.76 19.61
C SER A 304 3.21 16.49 20.16
N PHE A 305 2.12 16.47 19.40
CA PHE A 305 0.83 17.03 19.79
C PHE A 305 0.14 16.23 20.90
N LEU A 306 0.05 14.91 20.74
CA LEU A 306 -0.50 13.98 21.74
C LEU A 306 0.17 14.14 23.10
N LYS A 307 1.50 14.20 23.09
CA LYS A 307 2.33 14.28 24.30
C LYS A 307 2.47 15.70 24.85
N CYS A 308 1.89 16.72 24.20
CA CYS A 308 2.08 18.13 24.55
C CYS A 308 3.57 18.53 24.67
N ILE A 309 4.41 18.07 23.73
CA ILE A 309 5.87 18.31 23.72
C ILE A 309 6.34 19.12 22.50
N LYS A 310 7.57 19.60 22.61
CA LYS A 310 8.30 20.30 21.56
C LYS A 310 8.43 19.42 20.33
N ALA A 311 8.00 19.97 19.19
CA ALA A 311 8.03 19.27 17.91
C ALA A 311 9.46 18.90 17.47
N SER A 312 9.59 17.91 16.59
CA SER A 312 10.86 17.36 16.08
C SER A 312 11.81 18.37 15.41
N ASN A 313 11.32 19.55 15.04
CA ASN A 313 12.14 20.64 14.52
C ASN A 313 12.65 21.61 15.61
N GLY A 314 12.23 21.46 16.87
CA GLY A 314 12.77 22.19 18.02
C GLY A 314 13.97 21.49 18.65
N LYS A 315 14.74 22.23 19.46
CA LYS A 315 16.01 21.75 20.05
C LYS A 315 15.79 20.51 20.93
N GLN A 316 14.89 20.55 21.90
CA GLN A 316 14.53 19.42 22.77
C GLN A 316 13.44 18.52 22.13
N GLY A 317 13.45 18.36 20.81
CA GLY A 317 12.39 17.67 20.06
C GLY A 317 12.37 16.14 20.14
N CYS A 318 13.33 15.50 20.84
CA CYS A 318 13.42 14.05 20.94
C CYS A 318 12.52 13.50 22.08
N PRO A 319 11.55 12.60 21.80
CA PRO A 319 10.66 12.05 22.81
C PRO A 319 11.27 10.87 23.61
N ARG A 320 12.43 10.34 23.18
CA ARG A 320 13.09 9.17 23.78
C ARG A 320 14.36 9.49 24.58
N CYS A 321 15.05 10.59 24.31
CA CYS A 321 16.25 11.00 25.05
C CYS A 321 16.40 12.52 25.17
N THR A 322 17.29 12.96 26.06
CA THR A 322 17.59 14.36 26.41
C THR A 322 18.41 15.13 25.35
N ALA A 323 18.60 14.57 24.14
CA ALA A 323 19.45 15.17 23.11
C ALA A 323 18.97 16.56 22.69
N VAL A 324 19.79 17.59 22.96
CA VAL A 324 19.53 18.96 22.54
C VAL A 324 20.08 19.18 21.12
N GLY A 325 19.17 19.42 20.17
CA GLY A 325 19.50 19.81 18.82
C GLY A 325 20.01 21.26 18.71
N MET A 326 20.82 21.53 17.70
CA MET A 326 21.38 22.86 17.39
C MET A 326 20.88 23.39 16.05
N SER A 327 20.84 24.71 15.89
CA SER A 327 20.41 25.37 14.64
C SER A 327 21.55 25.37 13.61
N PHE A 328 21.31 24.79 12.43
CA PHE A 328 22.25 24.79 11.30
C PHE A 328 21.52 25.10 9.98
N SER A 329 21.82 26.27 9.40
CA SER A 329 21.19 26.85 8.19
C SER A 329 19.66 26.73 8.14
N GLY A 330 19.00 27.18 9.20
CA GLY A 330 17.53 27.20 9.32
C GLY A 330 16.88 25.83 9.58
N ARG A 331 17.65 24.84 10.05
CA ARG A 331 17.15 23.52 10.49
C ARG A 331 17.76 23.14 11.83
N THR A 332 17.03 22.38 12.63
CA THR A 332 17.59 21.75 13.84
C THR A 332 18.26 20.43 13.47
N ILE A 333 19.51 20.26 13.89
CA ILE A 333 20.29 19.04 13.74
C ILE A 333 20.67 18.46 15.12
N PHE A 334 20.74 17.15 15.21
CA PHE A 334 21.02 16.37 16.40
C PHE A 334 22.33 15.62 16.17
N GLU A 335 23.42 16.16 16.73
CA GLU A 335 24.76 15.56 16.61
C GLU A 335 25.20 14.84 17.91
N ASN A 336 24.53 15.09 19.05
CA ASN A 336 24.72 14.30 20.26
C ASN A 336 24.03 12.92 20.11
N MET A 337 24.81 11.85 20.26
CA MET A 337 24.37 10.45 20.21
C MET A 337 24.39 9.75 21.58
N HIS A 338 24.90 10.42 22.62
CA HIS A 338 25.13 9.90 23.96
C HIS A 338 24.30 10.69 24.99
N ALA A 339 23.08 11.05 24.62
CA ALA A 339 22.16 11.74 25.51
C ALA A 339 21.35 10.73 26.33
N GLU A 340 21.16 11.01 27.61
CA GLU A 340 20.44 10.14 28.53
C GLU A 340 19.00 9.85 28.05
N PRO A 341 18.52 8.59 28.15
CA PRO A 341 17.13 8.25 27.90
C PRO A 341 16.17 9.06 28.77
N ARG A 342 14.98 9.33 28.26
CA ARG A 342 13.86 9.82 29.08
C ARG A 342 13.19 8.62 29.74
N THR A 343 12.75 8.77 30.98
CA THR A 343 11.92 7.77 31.68
C THR A 343 10.47 8.25 31.77
N ASN A 344 9.55 7.31 32.01
CA ASN A 344 8.15 7.58 32.31
C ASN A 344 7.98 8.61 33.44
N GLU A 345 8.78 8.48 34.51
CA GLU A 345 8.78 9.34 35.71
C GLU A 345 9.26 10.74 35.34
N SER A 346 10.37 10.85 34.61
CA SER A 346 10.92 12.15 34.17
C SER A 346 9.93 12.93 33.30
N PHE A 347 9.13 12.23 32.48
CA PHE A 347 8.09 12.83 31.66
C PHE A 347 6.89 13.27 32.50
N ARG A 348 6.43 12.42 33.44
CA ARG A 348 5.29 12.71 34.33
C ARG A 348 5.58 13.86 35.30
N GLN A 349 6.83 13.96 35.75
CA GLN A 349 7.34 15.06 36.58
C GLN A 349 7.74 16.31 35.76
N MET A 350 7.71 16.23 34.43
CA MET A 350 8.08 17.32 33.50
C MET A 350 9.46 17.93 33.79
N THR A 351 10.46 17.09 34.11
CA THR A 351 11.78 17.56 34.58
C THR A 351 12.53 18.39 33.53
N ASP A 352 12.47 17.99 32.26
CA ASP A 352 12.95 18.76 31.11
C ASP A 352 11.87 19.77 30.68
N ARG A 353 11.74 20.89 31.40
CA ARG A 353 10.72 21.92 31.13
C ARG A 353 10.71 22.40 29.67
N GLU A 354 11.87 22.47 29.03
CA GLU A 354 12.03 22.87 27.62
C GLU A 354 11.52 21.82 26.61
N HIS A 355 11.32 20.57 27.03
CA HIS A 355 10.70 19.52 26.23
C HIS A 355 9.17 19.65 26.19
N HIS A 356 8.53 20.19 27.23
CA HIS A 356 7.08 20.24 27.35
C HIS A 356 6.50 21.60 26.92
N HIS A 357 5.32 21.58 26.32
CA HIS A 357 4.51 22.76 25.99
C HIS A 357 3.22 22.85 26.82
N GLY A 358 2.94 21.86 27.67
CA GLY A 358 1.76 21.79 28.53
C GLY A 358 1.59 20.40 29.15
N GLN A 359 0.57 20.23 29.98
CA GLN A 359 0.25 18.95 30.60
C GLN A 359 -0.46 18.01 29.61
N CYS A 360 0.08 16.81 29.43
CA CYS A 360 -0.48 15.78 28.57
C CYS A 360 -1.60 15.00 29.26
N GLY A 361 -2.81 15.02 28.71
CA GLY A 361 -3.96 14.31 29.26
C GLY A 361 -3.82 12.78 29.29
N LEU A 362 -2.92 12.20 28.48
CA LEU A 362 -2.64 10.76 28.50
C LEU A 362 -1.94 10.30 29.79
N THR A 363 -1.38 11.22 30.59
CA THR A 363 -0.69 10.89 31.84
C THR A 363 -1.60 10.30 32.92
N VAL A 364 -2.93 10.41 32.82
CA VAL A 364 -3.86 9.73 33.74
C VAL A 364 -3.95 8.23 33.50
N LEU A 365 -3.46 7.73 32.36
CA LEU A 365 -3.49 6.31 32.02
C LEU A 365 -2.28 5.57 32.63
N PRO A 366 -2.42 4.28 32.98
CA PRO A 366 -1.34 3.42 33.45
C PRO A 366 -0.46 2.93 32.28
N ILE A 367 0.11 3.87 31.54
CA ILE A 367 0.97 3.65 30.36
C ILE A 367 2.35 4.28 30.57
N ASP A 368 3.37 3.74 29.91
CA ASP A 368 4.71 4.32 29.88
C ASP A 368 4.76 5.47 28.88
N MET A 369 4.90 6.69 29.39
CA MET A 369 4.91 7.91 28.57
C MET A 369 6.14 8.06 27.66
N VAL A 370 7.10 7.14 27.67
CA VAL A 370 8.27 7.13 26.77
C VAL A 370 8.35 5.83 25.96
N ALA A 371 8.16 4.67 26.59
CA ALA A 371 8.33 3.37 25.96
C ALA A 371 7.11 2.89 25.16
N ASP A 372 5.89 3.30 25.50
CA ASP A 372 4.67 2.90 24.74
C ASP A 372 4.50 3.72 23.45
N PHE A 373 5.29 4.78 23.26
CA PHE A 373 5.23 5.68 22.10
C PHE A 373 6.37 5.37 21.12
N VAL A 374 6.05 4.60 20.06
CA VAL A 374 7.05 4.05 19.14
C VAL A 374 7.59 5.09 18.14
N ILE A 375 8.82 4.86 17.68
CA ILE A 375 9.39 5.54 16.52
C ILE A 375 8.92 4.83 15.26
N ASP A 376 7.81 5.29 14.66
CA ASP A 376 7.24 4.65 13.46
C ASP A 376 8.26 4.55 12.29
N PRO A 377 8.60 3.32 11.84
CA PRO A 377 9.55 3.13 10.76
C PRO A 377 9.00 3.54 9.38
N MET A 378 7.67 3.62 9.19
CA MET A 378 7.09 4.08 7.93
C MET A 378 7.50 5.52 7.63
N HIS A 379 7.28 6.42 8.59
CA HIS A 379 7.68 7.81 8.50
C HIS A 379 9.21 7.97 8.65
N VAL A 380 9.83 7.35 9.65
CA VAL A 380 11.24 7.62 9.98
C VAL A 380 12.21 6.94 9.01
N VAL A 381 12.18 5.61 8.91
CA VAL A 381 13.15 4.84 8.11
C VAL A 381 12.88 5.02 6.62
N TYR A 382 11.64 4.80 6.18
CA TYR A 382 11.33 4.71 4.76
C TYR A 382 11.09 6.10 4.15
N LEU A 383 10.10 6.86 4.62
CA LEU A 383 9.76 8.17 4.02
C LEU A 383 10.81 9.26 4.24
N ARG A 384 11.54 9.26 5.37
CA ARG A 384 12.49 10.32 5.71
C ARG A 384 13.94 9.91 5.44
N VAL A 385 14.50 8.96 6.19
CA VAL A 385 15.92 8.59 6.06
C VAL A 385 16.24 8.03 4.68
N THR A 386 15.53 7.00 4.22
CA THR A 386 15.85 6.30 2.96
C THR A 386 15.68 7.21 1.74
N LYS A 387 14.56 7.96 1.64
CA LYS A 387 14.37 8.94 0.56
C LYS A 387 15.42 10.06 0.59
N THR A 388 15.79 10.55 1.78
CA THR A 388 16.83 11.59 1.89
C THR A 388 18.20 11.06 1.51
N MET A 389 18.50 9.78 1.81
CA MET A 389 19.72 9.13 1.37
C MET A 389 19.76 9.04 -0.16
N ALA A 390 18.72 8.52 -0.80
CA ALA A 390 18.63 8.47 -2.26
C ALA A 390 18.78 9.87 -2.90
N MET A 391 18.11 10.89 -2.36
CA MET A 391 18.28 12.30 -2.78
C MET A 391 19.73 12.80 -2.67
N ARG A 392 20.49 12.40 -1.65
CA ARG A 392 21.89 12.83 -1.43
C ARG A 392 22.93 12.02 -2.22
N LEU A 393 22.54 10.86 -2.75
CA LEU A 393 23.36 10.08 -3.67
C LEU A 393 23.32 10.64 -5.10
N ASP A 394 22.26 11.33 -5.52
CA ASP A 394 22.13 11.96 -6.85
C ASP A 394 22.79 13.36 -6.93
N LYS A 395 23.83 13.54 -7.77
CA LYS A 395 24.47 14.88 -7.96
C LYS A 395 23.52 15.89 -8.60
N GLY A 396 22.60 15.44 -9.45
CA GLY A 396 21.73 16.30 -10.26
C GLY A 396 20.76 17.13 -9.41
N LYS A 397 20.26 16.56 -8.31
CA LYS A 397 19.31 17.22 -7.41
C LYS A 397 19.91 17.86 -6.15
N LEU A 398 21.24 17.83 -5.95
CA LEU A 398 21.93 18.65 -4.94
C LEU A 398 21.80 20.17 -5.20
N ARG A 399 21.23 20.58 -6.33
CA ARG A 399 21.19 21.98 -6.77
C ARG A 399 20.24 22.89 -6.00
N PHE A 400 19.25 22.38 -5.25
CA PHE A 400 18.20 23.23 -4.65
C PHE A 400 17.84 22.87 -3.20
N LEU A 401 18.03 23.81 -2.27
CA LEU A 401 17.42 23.79 -0.95
C LEU A 401 15.99 24.33 -1.02
N ARG A 402 15.04 23.59 -0.44
CA ARG A 402 13.71 24.12 -0.13
C ARG A 402 13.85 25.04 1.10
N VAL A 403 13.71 26.35 0.89
CA VAL A 403 13.78 27.40 1.91
C VAL A 403 12.43 28.10 2.00
N LEU A 404 11.97 28.41 3.21
CA LEU A 404 10.84 29.33 3.41
C LEU A 404 11.43 30.74 3.49
N LYS A 405 11.09 31.61 2.52
CA LYS A 405 11.37 33.04 2.59
C LYS A 405 10.08 33.76 2.97
N ASN A 406 10.12 34.57 4.02
CA ASN A 406 9.04 35.53 4.27
C ASN A 406 9.09 36.61 3.18
N THR A 407 7.97 36.79 2.49
CA THR A 407 7.75 37.92 1.55
C THR A 407 6.67 38.83 2.12
N LYS A 408 6.47 40.01 1.52
CA LYS A 408 5.34 40.91 1.84
C LYS A 408 3.95 40.25 1.69
N THR A 409 3.88 39.05 1.10
CA THR A 409 2.68 38.24 0.88
C THR A 409 2.68 36.93 1.70
N GLY A 410 3.48 36.87 2.78
CA GLY A 410 3.59 35.71 3.67
C GLY A 410 4.75 34.75 3.33
N PRO A 411 4.84 33.59 4.00
CA PRO A 411 5.93 32.64 3.80
C PRO A 411 5.80 31.93 2.43
N LYS A 412 6.70 32.21 1.49
CA LYS A 412 6.79 31.50 0.21
C LYS A 412 7.90 30.47 0.23
N VAL A 413 7.59 29.29 -0.30
CA VAL A 413 8.58 28.23 -0.55
C VAL A 413 9.42 28.63 -1.77
N VAL A 414 10.69 28.93 -1.55
CA VAL A 414 11.67 29.25 -2.58
C VAL A 414 12.70 28.13 -2.67
N TYR A 415 12.99 27.68 -3.89
CA TYR A 415 14.08 26.76 -4.16
C TYR A 415 15.37 27.57 -4.31
N VAL A 416 16.11 27.72 -3.22
CA VAL A 416 17.39 28.46 -3.24
C VAL A 416 18.47 27.52 -3.75
N GLN A 417 19.18 27.97 -4.78
CA GLN A 417 20.31 27.23 -5.31
C GLN A 417 21.44 27.19 -4.25
N GLN A 418 21.97 26.02 -3.91
CA GLN A 418 23.08 25.96 -2.94
C GLN A 418 24.30 26.67 -3.56
N THR A 419 24.70 27.79 -2.95
CA THR A 419 25.91 28.56 -3.29
C THR A 419 27.15 28.06 -2.54
N GLU A 420 27.01 27.08 -1.63
CA GLU A 420 28.15 26.33 -1.10
C GLU A 420 28.98 25.79 -2.27
N SER A 421 30.29 26.00 -2.16
CA SER A 421 31.25 26.02 -3.26
C SER A 421 31.22 24.76 -4.13
N ARG A 422 31.74 24.87 -5.37
CA ARG A 422 31.96 23.76 -6.33
C ARG A 422 32.94 22.66 -5.85
N LYS A 423 32.88 22.21 -4.60
CA LYS A 423 33.43 20.90 -4.22
C LYS A 423 32.72 19.85 -5.06
N LYS A 424 33.44 19.27 -6.03
CA LYS A 424 32.97 18.20 -6.94
C LYS A 424 32.09 17.22 -6.16
N GLY A 425 30.77 17.27 -6.37
CA GLY A 425 29.84 16.50 -5.54
C GLY A 425 30.11 15.00 -5.71
N ASN A 426 30.37 14.30 -4.61
CA ASN A 426 30.71 12.87 -4.60
C ASN A 426 29.47 11.94 -4.68
N GLY A 427 28.45 12.32 -5.44
CA GLY A 427 27.28 11.49 -5.76
C GLY A 427 27.42 10.71 -7.07
N LEU A 428 26.29 10.39 -7.68
CA LEU A 428 26.10 9.82 -9.00
C LEU A 428 25.92 10.92 -10.06
N SER A 429 26.60 10.80 -11.20
CA SER A 429 26.31 11.60 -12.40
C SER A 429 24.96 11.23 -13.03
N ALA A 430 24.45 12.06 -13.94
CA ALA A 430 23.20 11.78 -14.65
C ALA A 430 23.22 10.44 -15.43
N ASN A 431 24.36 10.08 -16.04
CA ASN A 431 24.50 8.80 -16.73
C ASN A 431 24.52 7.61 -15.76
N GLN A 432 25.17 7.75 -14.59
CA GLN A 432 25.12 6.72 -13.54
C GLN A 432 23.69 6.56 -12.98
N VAL A 433 22.95 7.67 -12.78
CA VAL A 433 21.52 7.61 -12.39
C VAL A 433 20.68 6.89 -13.45
N ARG A 434 20.90 7.15 -14.74
CA ARG A 434 20.22 6.42 -15.83
C ARG A 434 20.53 4.92 -15.79
N GLN A 435 21.78 4.53 -15.54
CA GLN A 435 22.16 3.12 -15.36
C GLN A 435 21.47 2.48 -14.13
N LEU A 436 21.17 3.25 -13.07
CA LEU A 436 20.37 2.76 -11.95
C LEU A 436 18.90 2.55 -12.35
N ASP A 437 18.31 3.50 -13.09
CA ASP A 437 16.94 3.37 -13.62
C ASP A 437 16.81 2.11 -14.49
N GLU A 438 17.79 1.84 -15.37
CA GLU A 438 17.86 0.64 -16.23
C GLU A 438 18.07 -0.68 -15.45
N ARG A 439 18.76 -0.64 -14.30
CA ARG A 439 18.86 -1.80 -13.38
C ARG A 439 17.51 -2.06 -12.70
N MET A 440 16.87 -1.01 -12.19
CA MET A 440 15.61 -1.11 -11.46
C MET A 440 14.44 -1.54 -12.35
N GLU A 441 14.39 -1.10 -13.61
CA GLU A 441 13.38 -1.54 -14.57
C GLU A 441 13.58 -3.00 -15.02
N ARG A 442 14.81 -3.49 -15.12
CA ARG A 442 15.06 -4.93 -15.33
C ARG A 442 14.58 -5.75 -14.15
N MET A 443 14.99 -5.37 -12.94
CA MET A 443 14.57 -6.02 -11.70
C MET A 443 13.03 -6.03 -11.55
N ARG A 444 12.33 -4.98 -12.01
CA ARG A 444 10.86 -4.88 -11.98
C ARG A 444 10.16 -6.06 -12.68
N LYS A 445 10.75 -6.63 -13.73
CA LYS A 445 10.20 -7.77 -14.49
C LYS A 445 10.33 -9.11 -13.75
N GLU A 446 11.16 -9.16 -12.71
CA GLU A 446 11.48 -10.35 -11.92
C GLU A 446 10.89 -10.27 -10.50
N TRP A 447 10.12 -9.22 -10.23
CA TRP A 447 9.67 -8.92 -8.88
C TRP A 447 8.48 -9.80 -8.47
N PRO A 448 8.50 -10.44 -7.29
CA PRO A 448 7.37 -11.23 -6.81
C PRO A 448 6.08 -10.41 -6.62
N THR A 449 4.94 -11.06 -6.77
CA THR A 449 3.61 -10.44 -6.69
C THR A 449 3.25 -9.83 -5.34
N GLU A 450 3.92 -10.24 -4.25
CA GLU A 450 3.73 -9.69 -2.90
C GLU A 450 4.09 -8.20 -2.82
N PHE A 451 4.93 -7.70 -3.73
CA PHE A 451 5.28 -6.29 -3.81
C PHE A 451 4.31 -5.54 -4.74
N GLN A 452 3.06 -5.41 -4.29
CA GLN A 452 1.92 -4.79 -4.99
C GLN A 452 2.17 -3.39 -5.60
N ARG A 453 3.27 -2.72 -5.25
CA ARG A 453 3.72 -1.48 -5.87
C ARG A 453 5.23 -1.56 -6.10
N THR A 454 5.59 -1.70 -7.37
CA THR A 454 6.96 -1.83 -7.82
C THR A 454 7.80 -0.59 -7.55
N LEU A 455 9.11 -0.81 -7.47
CA LEU A 455 10.12 0.23 -7.36
C LEU A 455 10.09 1.12 -8.61
N ASN A 456 9.79 2.41 -8.46
CA ASN A 456 9.95 3.40 -9.55
C ASN A 456 11.45 3.64 -9.82
N CYS A 457 11.77 4.25 -10.96
CA CYS A 457 13.09 4.78 -11.28
C CYS A 457 13.78 5.47 -10.09
N PHE A 458 15.10 5.31 -9.98
CA PHE A 458 15.95 6.02 -9.01
C PHE A 458 15.80 7.53 -9.15
N SER A 459 15.71 8.02 -10.38
CA SER A 459 15.49 9.45 -10.68
C SER A 459 14.20 10.04 -10.07
N ASP A 460 13.23 9.22 -9.66
CA ASP A 460 12.00 9.62 -8.94
C ASP A 460 12.11 9.47 -7.40
N HIS A 461 13.32 9.38 -6.83
CA HIS A 461 13.56 9.26 -5.37
C HIS A 461 12.79 10.26 -4.49
N SER A 462 12.52 11.47 -5.00
CA SER A 462 11.71 12.49 -4.36
C SER A 462 10.21 12.16 -4.32
N GLY A 463 9.69 11.49 -5.35
CA GLY A 463 8.29 11.10 -5.50
C GLY A 463 7.92 9.78 -4.81
N TRP A 464 8.91 8.95 -4.48
CA TRP A 464 8.70 7.64 -3.85
C TRP A 464 7.75 7.68 -2.65
N LYS A 465 6.87 6.69 -2.56
CA LYS A 465 6.01 6.45 -1.39
C LYS A 465 6.70 5.52 -0.38
N ALA A 466 6.14 5.39 0.82
CA ALA A 466 6.77 4.64 1.92
C ALA A 466 7.16 3.20 1.55
N HIS A 467 6.27 2.44 0.89
CA HIS A 467 6.54 1.07 0.44
C HIS A 467 7.67 1.01 -0.61
N GLN A 468 7.81 1.99 -1.50
CA GLN A 468 8.91 2.02 -2.48
C GLN A 468 10.26 2.24 -1.78
N ALA A 469 10.30 3.13 -0.80
CA ALA A 469 11.48 3.32 0.02
C ALA A 469 11.79 2.10 0.91
N ARG A 470 10.76 1.41 1.45
CA ARG A 470 10.90 0.11 2.15
C ARG A 470 11.51 -0.96 1.24
N THR A 471 10.98 -1.13 0.02
CA THR A 471 11.55 -2.05 -0.99
C THR A 471 12.99 -1.65 -1.36
N PHE A 472 13.27 -0.35 -1.49
CA PHE A 472 14.62 0.14 -1.78
C PHE A 472 15.61 -0.27 -0.69
N VAL A 473 15.32 0.03 0.58
CA VAL A 473 16.25 -0.23 1.69
C VAL A 473 16.39 -1.72 1.99
N LEU A 474 15.30 -2.50 1.92
CA LEU A 474 15.32 -3.93 2.29
C LEU A 474 15.83 -4.87 1.18
N TYR A 475 15.75 -4.49 -0.10
CA TYR A 475 16.08 -5.37 -1.22
C TYR A 475 16.96 -4.69 -2.29
N ALA A 476 16.66 -3.45 -2.69
CA ALA A 476 17.32 -2.86 -3.85
C ALA A 476 18.75 -2.34 -3.62
N ILE A 477 19.10 -1.88 -2.40
CA ILE A 477 20.43 -1.28 -2.12
C ILE A 477 21.63 -2.10 -2.64
N PRO A 478 21.81 -3.39 -2.27
CA PRO A 478 22.98 -4.16 -2.71
C PRO A 478 22.93 -4.59 -4.18
N LEU A 479 21.76 -4.51 -4.84
CA LEU A 479 21.59 -4.83 -6.26
C LEU A 479 21.88 -3.60 -7.13
N VAL A 480 21.28 -2.47 -6.77
CA VAL A 480 21.27 -1.24 -7.55
C VAL A 480 22.56 -0.46 -7.34
N LEU A 481 23.00 -0.29 -6.08
CA LEU A 481 24.13 0.57 -5.74
C LEU A 481 25.51 -0.13 -5.78
N ALA A 482 25.56 -1.45 -5.94
CA ALA A 482 26.81 -2.16 -6.20
C ALA A 482 27.41 -1.72 -7.55
N ASP A 483 28.72 -1.47 -7.61
CA ASP A 483 29.47 -1.14 -8.84
C ASP A 483 28.83 -0.02 -9.68
N CYS A 484 28.15 0.95 -9.05
CA CYS A 484 27.54 2.10 -9.74
C CYS A 484 28.43 3.35 -9.77
N GLY A 485 29.68 3.25 -9.31
CA GLY A 485 30.62 4.36 -9.21
C GLY A 485 30.32 5.37 -8.08
N LEU A 486 29.63 4.94 -7.02
CA LEU A 486 29.57 5.68 -5.76
C LEU A 486 30.89 5.58 -4.98
N PRO A 487 31.25 6.59 -4.16
CA PRO A 487 32.33 6.44 -3.19
C PRO A 487 32.10 5.26 -2.25
N LYS A 488 33.15 4.49 -1.98
CA LYS A 488 33.09 3.31 -1.10
C LYS A 488 32.47 3.64 0.27
N SER A 489 32.74 4.81 0.83
CA SER A 489 32.15 5.27 2.11
C SER A 489 30.62 5.35 2.05
N ARG A 490 30.06 6.01 1.03
CA ARG A 490 28.61 6.18 0.82
C ARG A 490 27.90 4.85 0.53
N TYR A 491 28.51 3.96 -0.25
CA TYR A 491 27.98 2.61 -0.45
C TYR A 491 27.98 1.82 0.88
N LYS A 492 29.08 1.86 1.64
CA LYS A 492 29.15 1.24 2.97
C LYS A 492 28.11 1.80 3.96
N MET A 493 27.74 3.07 3.86
CA MET A 493 26.66 3.66 4.67
C MET A 493 25.28 3.13 4.26
N ALA A 494 24.97 3.10 2.97
CA ALA A 494 23.72 2.51 2.48
C ALA A 494 23.61 1.03 2.87
N LEU A 495 24.72 0.28 2.80
CA LEU A 495 24.76 -1.13 3.13
C LEU A 495 24.59 -1.41 4.64
N ARG A 496 25.12 -0.55 5.53
CA ARG A 496 24.79 -0.61 6.98
C ARG A 496 23.29 -0.45 7.23
N LEU A 497 22.67 0.56 6.62
CA LEU A 497 21.23 0.81 6.77
C LEU A 497 20.41 -0.38 6.24
N HIS A 498 20.78 -0.92 5.08
CA HIS A 498 20.18 -2.13 4.51
C HIS A 498 20.25 -3.33 5.46
N CYS A 499 21.45 -3.65 5.96
CA CYS A 499 21.67 -4.81 6.83
C CYS A 499 20.90 -4.65 8.15
N ALA A 500 20.98 -3.47 8.79
CA ALA A 500 20.23 -3.19 10.01
C ALA A 500 18.71 -3.32 9.78
N CYS A 501 18.18 -2.72 8.72
CA CYS A 501 16.75 -2.82 8.41
C CYS A 501 16.32 -4.26 8.10
N ARG A 502 17.13 -5.07 7.39
CA ARG A 502 16.79 -6.49 7.14
C ARG A 502 16.79 -7.35 8.40
N ILE A 503 17.68 -7.09 9.36
CA ILE A 503 17.65 -7.76 10.67
C ILE A 503 16.38 -7.35 11.41
N LEU A 504 16.14 -6.05 11.55
CA LEU A 504 15.03 -5.51 12.35
C LEU A 504 13.64 -5.73 11.71
N SER A 505 13.54 -6.00 10.41
CA SER A 505 12.28 -6.33 9.71
C SER A 505 11.99 -7.84 9.63
N CYS A 506 12.74 -8.72 10.29
CA CYS A 506 12.60 -10.17 10.14
C CYS A 506 12.29 -10.85 11.48
N ALA A 507 11.17 -11.57 11.57
CA ALA A 507 10.62 -12.17 12.80
C ALA A 507 11.63 -13.02 13.59
N THR A 508 12.44 -13.84 12.90
CA THR A 508 13.46 -14.68 13.52
C THR A 508 14.76 -13.91 13.83
N ARG A 509 15.31 -13.19 12.84
CA ARG A 509 16.59 -12.46 13.00
C ARG A 509 16.53 -11.36 14.06
N CYS A 510 15.38 -10.71 14.25
CA CYS A 510 15.22 -9.66 15.26
C CYS A 510 15.14 -10.19 16.69
N LYS A 511 15.09 -11.51 16.90
CA LYS A 511 15.17 -12.13 18.25
C LYS A 511 16.61 -12.49 18.63
N GLN A 512 17.51 -12.65 17.66
CA GLN A 512 18.88 -13.11 17.90
C GLN A 512 19.73 -12.00 18.55
N PRO A 513 20.26 -12.16 19.78
CA PRO A 513 20.99 -11.10 20.48
C PRO A 513 22.22 -10.59 19.72
N ARG A 514 22.97 -11.48 19.07
CA ARG A 514 24.14 -11.12 18.22
C ARG A 514 23.74 -10.20 17.06
N LEU A 515 22.65 -10.51 16.36
CA LEU A 515 22.19 -9.71 15.22
C LEU A 515 21.58 -8.37 15.68
N LEU A 516 20.85 -8.34 16.79
CA LEU A 516 20.37 -7.09 17.40
C LEU A 516 21.52 -6.16 17.81
N ALA A 517 22.56 -6.69 18.46
CA ALA A 517 23.75 -5.93 18.82
C ALA A 517 24.47 -5.39 17.57
N LEU A 518 24.60 -6.19 16.52
CA LEU A 518 25.17 -5.75 15.25
C LEU A 518 24.31 -4.67 14.57
N ALA A 519 22.99 -4.82 14.54
CA ALA A 519 22.07 -3.81 14.01
C ALA A 519 22.16 -2.49 14.79
N THR A 520 22.25 -2.55 16.12
CA THR A 520 22.49 -1.39 17.00
C THR A 520 23.77 -0.65 16.61
N ASN A 521 24.87 -1.40 16.46
CA ASN A 521 26.16 -0.83 16.08
C ASN A 521 26.13 -0.24 14.66
N MET A 522 25.48 -0.91 13.70
CA MET A 522 25.33 -0.40 12.33
C MET A 522 24.51 0.89 12.26
N LEU A 523 23.43 1.01 13.05
CA LEU A 523 22.63 2.23 13.13
C LEU A 523 23.37 3.37 13.84
N ARG A 524 24.05 3.09 14.96
CA ARG A 524 24.95 4.07 15.61
C ARG A 524 26.02 4.59 14.65
N ASP A 525 26.72 3.68 13.96
CA ASP A 525 27.71 4.04 12.94
C ASP A 525 27.10 4.91 11.82
N PHE A 526 25.89 4.55 11.36
CA PHE A 526 25.19 5.28 10.32
C PHE A 526 24.83 6.70 10.78
N VAL A 527 24.29 6.87 11.99
CA VAL A 527 23.93 8.20 12.53
C VAL A 527 25.17 9.07 12.71
N GLY A 528 26.24 8.57 13.33
CA GLY A 528 27.46 9.35 13.58
C GLY A 528 28.21 9.76 12.32
N LYS A 529 28.18 8.94 11.27
CA LYS A 529 28.88 9.23 9.99
C LYS A 529 27.99 9.93 8.96
N ALA A 530 26.67 9.97 9.14
CA ALA A 530 25.73 10.54 8.18
C ALA A 530 25.97 12.03 7.88
N GLY A 531 26.26 12.85 8.89
CA GLY A 531 26.54 14.28 8.71
C GLY A 531 27.80 14.53 7.85
N LYS A 532 28.80 13.66 7.94
CA LYS A 532 30.03 13.71 7.12
C LYS A 532 29.77 13.23 5.69
N GLU A 533 29.08 12.10 5.53
CA GLU A 533 28.92 11.45 4.23
C GLU A 533 27.81 12.07 3.36
N PHE A 534 26.72 12.54 3.96
CA PHE A 534 25.54 13.10 3.28
C PHE A 534 25.34 14.62 3.52
N GLY A 535 26.20 15.24 4.33
CA GLY A 535 26.15 16.64 4.75
C GLY A 535 25.36 16.85 6.05
N ARG A 536 25.74 17.84 6.88
CA ARG A 536 25.17 18.05 8.24
C ARG A 536 23.64 18.15 8.28
N HIS A 537 23.01 18.66 7.22
CA HIS A 537 21.55 18.66 7.06
C HIS A 537 20.88 17.27 7.01
N PHE A 538 21.66 16.18 7.00
CA PHE A 538 21.16 14.82 7.14
C PHE A 538 20.99 14.43 8.62
N SER A 539 21.77 15.00 9.53
CA SER A 539 21.71 14.74 10.98
C SER A 539 20.51 15.41 11.65
N VAL A 540 19.32 15.32 11.05
CA VAL A 540 18.06 15.83 11.61
C VAL A 540 17.40 14.79 12.53
N TYR A 541 16.36 15.21 13.25
CA TYR A 541 15.56 14.37 14.16
C TYR A 541 15.32 12.93 13.66
N THR A 542 14.88 12.76 12.40
CA THR A 542 14.55 11.43 11.86
C THR A 542 15.76 10.51 11.72
N THR A 543 16.95 11.07 11.53
CA THR A 543 18.20 10.30 11.51
C THR A 543 18.61 9.95 12.94
N HIS A 544 18.53 10.89 13.88
CA HIS A 544 18.76 10.62 15.30
C HIS A 544 17.80 9.54 15.86
N CYS A 545 16.54 9.51 15.41
CA CYS A 545 15.55 8.51 15.80
C CYS A 545 15.95 7.06 15.48
N LEU A 546 16.88 6.84 14.54
CA LEU A 546 17.40 5.49 14.25
C LEU A 546 18.12 4.86 15.46
N LEU A 547 18.60 5.68 16.41
CA LEU A 547 19.25 5.20 17.63
C LEU A 547 18.28 4.43 18.55
N HIS A 548 16.97 4.74 18.49
CA HIS A 548 15.94 4.21 19.39
C HIS A 548 15.17 3.02 18.81
N LEU A 549 15.30 2.77 17.50
CA LEU A 549 14.53 1.73 16.79
C LEU A 549 14.78 0.30 17.29
N VAL A 550 15.98 0.00 17.79
CA VAL A 550 16.29 -1.35 18.27
C VAL A 550 15.54 -1.65 19.57
N ASP A 551 15.33 -0.65 20.42
CA ASP A 551 14.60 -0.82 21.67
C ASP A 551 13.08 -0.96 21.44
N ASP A 552 12.54 -0.28 20.42
CA ASP A 552 11.18 -0.55 19.93
C ASP A 552 11.08 -2.00 19.39
N VAL A 553 12.07 -2.48 18.61
CA VAL A 553 12.05 -3.85 18.05
C VAL A 553 12.13 -4.94 19.12
N LYS A 554 12.94 -4.75 20.17
CA LYS A 554 13.00 -5.67 21.32
C LYS A 554 11.64 -5.85 21.99
N ARG A 555 10.82 -4.79 22.01
CA ARG A 555 9.55 -4.76 22.75
C ARG A 555 8.34 -5.14 21.91
N PHE A 556 8.31 -4.73 20.64
CA PHE A 556 7.13 -4.86 19.78
C PHE A 556 7.27 -5.93 18.70
N GLY A 557 8.48 -6.38 18.41
CA GLY A 557 8.79 -7.32 17.33
C GLY A 557 9.34 -6.60 16.08
N PRO A 558 9.27 -7.21 14.89
CA PRO A 558 9.82 -6.63 13.66
C PRO A 558 9.28 -5.24 13.32
N LEU A 559 10.05 -4.42 12.61
CA LEU A 559 9.66 -3.03 12.25
C LEU A 559 8.23 -2.88 11.68
N ASP A 560 7.72 -3.87 10.93
CA ASP A 560 6.37 -3.78 10.38
C ASP A 560 5.26 -3.89 11.44
N SER A 561 5.52 -4.58 12.56
CA SER A 561 4.56 -4.83 13.66
C SER A 561 4.08 -3.56 14.37
N PHE A 562 4.89 -2.50 14.36
CA PHE A 562 4.56 -1.19 14.93
C PHE A 562 4.61 -0.06 13.89
N SER A 563 4.44 -0.41 12.61
CA SER A 563 4.47 0.55 11.50
C SER A 563 3.12 1.23 11.24
N ALA A 564 3.16 2.47 10.75
CA ALA A 564 1.96 3.25 10.45
C ALA A 564 1.21 2.83 9.16
N PHE A 565 1.69 1.81 8.43
CA PHE A 565 1.12 1.38 7.15
C PHE A 565 -0.38 1.03 7.17
N PRO A 566 -0.92 0.31 8.18
CA PRO A 566 -2.33 -0.04 8.19
C PRO A 566 -3.22 1.18 8.39
N TYR A 567 -2.82 2.11 9.26
CA TYR A 567 -3.52 3.35 9.56
C TYR A 567 -3.56 4.30 8.35
N GLU A 568 -2.46 4.46 7.62
CA GLU A 568 -2.41 5.22 6.36
C GLU A 568 -3.34 4.63 5.29
N ASN A 569 -3.44 3.29 5.22
CA ASN A 569 -4.37 2.63 4.31
C ASN A 569 -5.84 2.84 4.75
N ASN A 570 -6.13 2.78 6.04
CA ASN A 570 -7.48 3.03 6.57
C ASN A 570 -7.90 4.49 6.40
N MET A 571 -7.00 5.45 6.62
CA MET A 571 -7.23 6.88 6.31
C MET A 571 -7.61 7.09 4.84
N ARG A 572 -7.00 6.35 3.90
CA ARG A 572 -7.42 6.39 2.49
C ARG A 572 -8.84 5.88 2.25
N HIS A 573 -9.33 4.90 3.03
CA HIS A 573 -10.71 4.42 2.97
C HIS A 573 -11.69 5.39 3.65
N LEU A 574 -11.29 5.99 4.77
CA LEU A 574 -12.01 7.07 5.44
C LEU A 574 -12.22 8.28 4.50
N GLY A 575 -11.16 8.71 3.81
CA GLY A 575 -11.22 9.81 2.84
C GLY A 575 -12.24 9.58 1.71
N LYS A 576 -12.39 8.34 1.22
CA LYS A 576 -13.42 7.99 0.23
C LYS A 576 -14.86 8.16 0.73
N CYS A 577 -15.07 8.13 2.04
CA CYS A 577 -16.39 8.34 2.65
C CYS A 577 -16.80 9.82 2.63
N VAL A 578 -15.86 10.75 2.41
CA VAL A 578 -16.12 12.19 2.37
C VAL A 578 -16.13 12.68 0.92
N ARG A 579 -17.31 13.03 0.40
CA ARG A 579 -17.52 13.38 -1.02
C ARG A 579 -17.42 14.87 -1.30
N GLY A 580 -17.68 15.72 -0.30
CA GLY A 580 -17.52 17.17 -0.41
C GLY A 580 -17.31 17.87 0.94
N PRO A 581 -16.77 19.09 0.99
CA PRO A 581 -16.23 19.69 2.21
C PRO A 581 -17.27 20.12 3.27
N LYS A 582 -18.57 19.99 3.00
CA LYS A 582 -19.65 20.34 3.95
C LYS A 582 -19.94 19.17 4.91
N HIS A 583 -19.87 19.40 6.22
CA HIS A 583 -20.15 18.39 7.26
C HIS A 583 -19.42 17.04 7.03
N PRO A 584 -18.08 17.04 6.97
CA PRO A 584 -17.32 15.86 6.59
C PRO A 584 -17.54 14.68 7.54
N ILE A 585 -17.73 14.94 8.84
CA ILE A 585 -17.99 13.90 9.85
C ILE A 585 -19.37 13.27 9.66
N ARG A 586 -20.40 14.07 9.39
CA ARG A 586 -21.78 13.56 9.16
C ARG A 586 -21.85 12.65 7.93
N GLN A 587 -21.04 12.93 6.91
CA GLN A 587 -20.88 12.04 5.75
C GLN A 587 -20.24 10.70 6.14
N VAL A 588 -19.16 10.71 6.93
CA VAL A 588 -18.53 9.47 7.44
C VAL A 588 -19.53 8.67 8.28
N TRP A 589 -20.22 9.32 9.23
CA TRP A 589 -21.25 8.69 10.06
C TRP A 589 -22.31 7.99 9.23
N SER A 590 -22.90 8.70 8.25
CA SER A 590 -23.92 8.12 7.35
C SER A 590 -23.36 6.92 6.59
N ARG A 591 -22.15 7.02 6.03
CA ARG A 591 -21.47 5.91 5.32
C ARG A 591 -21.14 4.72 6.23
N PHE A 592 -20.98 4.94 7.54
CA PHE A 592 -20.75 3.87 8.51
C PHE A 592 -22.06 3.19 8.89
N GLN A 593 -23.15 3.95 9.12
CA GLN A 593 -24.48 3.38 9.38
C GLN A 593 -25.01 2.56 8.19
N GLU A 594 -24.80 3.02 6.96
CA GLU A 594 -25.12 2.26 5.75
C GLU A 594 -24.40 0.89 5.68
N LYS A 595 -23.16 0.80 6.17
CA LYS A 595 -22.37 -0.46 6.20
C LYS A 595 -22.75 -1.40 7.33
N ARG A 596 -23.06 -0.88 8.52
CA ARG A 596 -23.48 -1.71 9.66
C ARG A 596 -24.77 -2.47 9.34
N GLN A 597 -25.67 -1.88 8.54
CA GLN A 597 -26.88 -2.56 8.10
C GLN A 597 -26.58 -3.74 7.15
N THR A 598 -25.61 -3.62 6.22
CA THR A 598 -25.20 -4.77 5.38
C THR A 598 -24.64 -5.93 6.21
N GLU A 599 -23.86 -5.65 7.26
CA GLU A 599 -23.29 -6.67 8.16
C GLU A 599 -24.35 -7.41 9.00
N VAL A 600 -25.55 -6.82 9.17
CA VAL A 600 -26.68 -7.42 9.91
C VAL A 600 -27.62 -8.20 8.98
N THR A 601 -27.71 -7.85 7.69
CA THR A 601 -28.58 -8.54 6.72
C THR A 601 -27.86 -9.59 5.86
N GLY A 602 -26.53 -9.58 5.83
CA GLY A 602 -25.72 -10.55 5.11
C GLY A 602 -24.37 -10.74 5.80
N VAL A 603 -23.86 -11.97 5.79
CA VAL A 603 -22.54 -12.28 6.35
C VAL A 603 -21.48 -11.63 5.46
N ALA A 604 -21.17 -10.37 5.75
CA ALA A 604 -20.08 -9.62 5.14
C ALA A 604 -18.76 -10.23 5.60
N ALA A 605 -18.39 -11.35 4.98
CA ALA A 605 -17.37 -12.25 5.46
C ALA A 605 -16.08 -11.49 5.77
N TRP A 606 -15.64 -11.59 7.02
CA TRP A 606 -14.24 -11.46 7.34
C TRP A 606 -13.49 -12.51 6.53
N LYS A 607 -13.02 -12.13 5.34
CA LYS A 607 -11.99 -12.87 4.61
C LYS A 607 -10.69 -12.72 5.41
N VAL A 608 -10.58 -13.55 6.44
CA VAL A 608 -9.35 -14.12 6.95
C VAL A 608 -8.61 -14.71 5.74
N PRO A 609 -7.27 -14.68 5.68
CA PRO A 609 -6.54 -15.55 4.77
C PRO A 609 -6.93 -16.99 5.09
N ASP A 610 -7.70 -17.61 4.21
CA ASP A 610 -8.13 -19.00 4.39
C ASP A 610 -6.87 -19.88 4.54
N PRO A 611 -6.72 -20.66 5.63
CA PRO A 611 -5.59 -21.57 5.79
C PRO A 611 -5.59 -22.68 4.72
N ARG A 612 -6.69 -22.86 3.98
CA ARG A 612 -6.77 -23.79 2.84
C ARG A 612 -5.84 -23.38 1.71
N VAL A 613 -5.29 -24.41 1.06
CA VAL A 613 -4.47 -24.29 -0.13
C VAL A 613 -5.33 -23.79 -1.30
N VAL A 614 -5.06 -22.57 -1.79
CA VAL A 614 -5.78 -21.97 -2.93
C VAL A 614 -5.01 -22.21 -4.22
N LEU A 615 -5.59 -23.00 -5.11
CA LEU A 615 -5.04 -23.31 -6.43
C LEU A 615 -5.36 -22.20 -7.45
N GLY A 616 -4.45 -21.99 -8.40
CA GLY A 616 -4.68 -21.16 -9.59
C GLY A 616 -5.27 -21.94 -10.75
N LYS A 617 -5.57 -21.25 -11.86
CA LYS A 617 -6.08 -21.88 -13.09
C LYS A 617 -5.15 -23.02 -13.54
N THR A 618 -5.74 -24.16 -13.91
CA THR A 618 -5.05 -25.32 -14.50
C THR A 618 -4.23 -24.91 -15.72
N VAL A 619 -3.11 -25.58 -15.95
CA VAL A 619 -2.40 -25.50 -17.25
C VAL A 619 -3.24 -26.28 -18.28
N SER A 620 -3.40 -25.73 -19.48
CA SER A 620 -4.17 -26.39 -20.56
C SER A 620 -3.60 -27.79 -20.83
N PRO A 621 -4.43 -28.82 -21.11
CA PRO A 621 -3.97 -30.20 -21.15
C PRO A 621 -3.05 -30.46 -22.34
N ARG A 622 -1.74 -30.32 -22.13
CA ARG A 622 -0.70 -30.92 -22.98
C ARG A 622 -0.11 -32.19 -22.36
N THR A 623 -0.39 -32.47 -21.09
CA THR A 623 -0.02 -33.74 -20.44
C THR A 623 -0.91 -33.99 -19.22
N THR A 624 -2.02 -34.71 -19.41
CA THR A 624 -2.62 -35.48 -18.30
C THR A 624 -1.71 -36.67 -18.04
N LEU A 625 -0.64 -36.45 -17.26
CA LEU A 625 0.34 -37.50 -16.94
C LEU A 625 -0.33 -38.74 -16.36
N PHE A 626 -1.35 -38.54 -15.53
CA PHE A 626 -2.32 -39.55 -15.10
C PHE A 626 -3.69 -38.89 -14.87
N SER A 627 -4.80 -39.64 -14.93
CA SER A 627 -6.15 -39.13 -14.66
C SER A 627 -6.31 -38.47 -13.28
N ALA A 628 -5.47 -38.86 -12.32
CA ALA A 628 -5.46 -38.39 -10.94
C ALA A 628 -4.59 -37.13 -10.67
N ILE A 629 -3.79 -36.64 -11.63
CA ILE A 629 -2.82 -35.54 -11.40
C ILE A 629 -3.03 -34.40 -12.40
N ARG A 630 -3.09 -33.16 -11.90
CA ARG A 630 -3.29 -31.95 -12.70
C ARG A 630 -2.21 -30.91 -12.41
N GLU A 631 -1.69 -30.25 -13.44
CA GLU A 631 -0.77 -29.12 -13.28
C GLU A 631 -1.51 -27.79 -13.14
N VAL A 632 -1.11 -26.94 -12.19
CA VAL A 632 -1.72 -25.62 -11.93
C VAL A 632 -0.71 -24.49 -12.07
N LYS A 633 -1.17 -23.31 -12.51
CA LYS A 633 -0.29 -22.15 -12.75
C LYS A 633 0.25 -21.48 -11.48
N SER A 634 -0.42 -21.68 -10.34
CA SER A 634 -0.02 -21.15 -9.03
C SER A 634 -0.65 -21.90 -7.88
N VAL A 635 -0.06 -21.78 -6.69
CA VAL A 635 -0.63 -22.21 -5.41
C VAL A 635 -0.36 -21.15 -4.34
N ARG A 636 -1.30 -20.95 -3.42
CA ARG A 636 -1.15 -20.13 -2.20
C ARG A 636 -1.52 -20.96 -0.98
N TRP A 637 -0.73 -20.87 0.08
CA TRP A 637 -1.00 -21.48 1.40
C TRP A 637 -0.43 -20.55 2.47
N GLY A 638 -1.18 -20.27 3.54
CA GLY A 638 -0.79 -19.28 4.55
C GLY A 638 -0.38 -17.94 3.92
N GLN A 639 0.83 -17.46 4.25
CA GLN A 639 1.42 -16.24 3.66
C GLN A 639 2.20 -16.47 2.35
N HIS A 640 2.32 -17.72 1.89
CA HIS A 640 3.16 -18.12 0.78
C HIS A 640 2.34 -18.18 -0.52
N ARG A 641 2.91 -17.67 -1.62
CA ARG A 641 2.35 -17.84 -2.97
C ARG A 641 3.46 -18.20 -3.94
N VAL A 642 3.32 -19.34 -4.60
CA VAL A 642 4.19 -19.77 -5.71
C VAL A 642 3.39 -19.72 -7.01
N ALA A 643 4.02 -19.27 -8.09
CA ALA A 643 3.45 -19.34 -9.43
C ALA A 643 4.56 -19.53 -10.45
N LEU A 644 4.23 -20.10 -11.62
CA LEU A 644 5.20 -20.36 -12.69
C LEU A 644 5.66 -19.08 -13.44
N THR A 645 5.33 -17.90 -12.92
CA THR A 645 5.83 -16.61 -13.42
C THR A 645 7.30 -16.42 -13.02
N ARG A 646 8.05 -15.65 -13.81
CA ARG A 646 9.50 -15.41 -13.58
C ARG A 646 9.83 -14.94 -12.15
N GLY A 647 8.98 -14.12 -11.54
CA GLY A 647 9.18 -13.56 -10.20
C GLY A 647 8.62 -14.39 -9.04
N ASP A 648 7.65 -15.30 -9.26
CA ASP A 648 7.03 -16.07 -8.17
C ASP A 648 7.55 -17.52 -8.04
N ARG A 649 8.38 -17.99 -8.98
CA ARG A 649 8.79 -19.41 -9.12
C ARG A 649 10.02 -19.86 -8.29
N HIS A 650 10.38 -19.14 -7.23
CA HIS A 650 11.57 -19.48 -6.44
C HIS A 650 11.26 -19.61 -4.95
N VAL A 651 11.73 -20.69 -4.34
CA VAL A 651 11.48 -21.06 -2.94
C VAL A 651 12.79 -21.38 -2.21
N MET A 652 12.75 -21.20 -0.90
CA MET A 652 13.81 -21.59 0.05
C MET A 652 13.38 -22.89 0.73
N LEU A 653 14.29 -23.85 0.80
CA LEU A 653 14.16 -25.14 1.47
C LEU A 653 15.30 -25.28 2.50
N SER A 654 15.20 -26.22 3.43
CA SER A 654 16.31 -26.57 4.34
C SER A 654 17.57 -27.03 3.57
N SER A 655 17.38 -27.69 2.42
CA SER A 655 18.43 -28.20 1.54
C SER A 655 19.05 -27.14 0.61
N GLY A 656 18.45 -25.96 0.46
CA GLY A 656 18.95 -24.90 -0.41
C GLY A 656 17.85 -24.06 -1.07
N ILE A 657 18.17 -23.45 -2.21
CA ILE A 657 17.21 -22.65 -2.99
C ILE A 657 16.79 -23.47 -4.22
N ALA A 658 15.51 -23.45 -4.54
CA ALA A 658 14.94 -24.16 -5.67
C ALA A 658 14.19 -23.22 -6.63
N ARG A 659 14.24 -23.57 -7.92
CA ARG A 659 13.34 -23.05 -8.95
C ARG A 659 12.22 -24.06 -9.18
N VAL A 660 10.98 -23.59 -9.10
CA VAL A 660 9.78 -24.39 -9.38
C VAL A 660 9.57 -24.42 -10.89
N GLU A 661 9.54 -25.61 -11.47
CA GLU A 661 9.29 -25.84 -12.90
C GLU A 661 7.82 -26.18 -13.17
N ALA A 662 7.18 -26.95 -12.27
CA ALA A 662 5.75 -27.29 -12.32
C ALA A 662 5.13 -27.37 -10.92
N ILE A 663 3.81 -27.23 -10.83
CA ILE A 663 3.03 -27.36 -9.58
C ILE A 663 1.96 -28.41 -9.84
N LEU A 664 2.07 -29.55 -9.17
CA LEU A 664 1.19 -30.71 -9.36
C LEU A 664 0.19 -30.80 -8.21
N HIS A 665 -1.07 -31.01 -8.53
CA HIS A 665 -2.15 -31.29 -7.58
C HIS A 665 -2.71 -32.69 -7.85
N GLN A 666 -2.75 -33.52 -6.80
CA GLN A 666 -3.28 -34.88 -6.86
C GLN A 666 -4.75 -34.90 -6.41
N HIS A 667 -5.56 -35.77 -7.01
CA HIS A 667 -6.88 -36.13 -6.49
C HIS A 667 -6.73 -36.67 -5.06
N GLY A 668 -7.22 -35.90 -4.07
CA GLY A 668 -6.94 -36.09 -2.65
C GLY A 668 -6.49 -34.83 -1.92
N GLY A 669 -6.13 -33.75 -2.63
CA GLY A 669 -5.82 -32.43 -2.06
C GLY A 669 -4.33 -32.14 -1.87
N ASN A 670 -3.46 -33.14 -2.06
CA ASN A 670 -2.01 -32.96 -1.95
C ASN A 670 -1.47 -32.12 -3.11
N VAL A 671 -0.62 -31.14 -2.79
CA VAL A 671 0.12 -30.32 -3.75
C VAL A 671 1.62 -30.57 -3.59
N VAL A 672 2.28 -30.83 -4.72
CA VAL A 672 3.72 -31.08 -4.81
C VAL A 672 4.33 -30.10 -5.81
N LEU A 673 5.44 -29.47 -5.41
CA LEU A 673 6.25 -28.63 -6.28
C LEU A 673 7.31 -29.50 -6.97
N VAL A 674 7.40 -29.39 -8.30
CA VAL A 674 8.49 -30.01 -9.08
C VAL A 674 9.59 -28.97 -9.23
N CYS A 675 10.74 -29.26 -8.66
CA CYS A 675 11.81 -28.28 -8.43
C CYS A 675 13.13 -28.68 -9.08
N ARG A 676 13.89 -27.69 -9.56
CA ARG A 676 15.34 -27.81 -9.79
C ARG A 676 16.10 -27.06 -8.70
N MET A 677 17.08 -27.73 -8.09
CA MET A 677 17.94 -27.13 -7.08
C MET A 677 19.00 -26.22 -7.73
N TYR A 678 19.29 -25.09 -7.09
CA TYR A 678 20.51 -24.33 -7.34
C TYR A 678 21.69 -25.01 -6.63
N GLY A 679 22.86 -24.99 -7.27
CA GLY A 679 24.11 -25.46 -6.66
C GLY A 679 24.58 -24.60 -5.47
N ARG A 680 25.78 -24.89 -4.95
CA ARG A 680 26.34 -24.22 -3.75
C ARG A 680 26.30 -22.69 -3.85
N THR A 681 25.54 -22.06 -2.95
CA THR A 681 25.35 -20.60 -2.92
C THR A 681 26.45 -19.86 -2.15
N ARG A 682 26.88 -18.72 -2.69
CA ARG A 682 27.94 -17.86 -2.15
C ARG A 682 27.37 -16.58 -1.54
N ASN A 683 28.16 -15.87 -0.76
CA ASN A 683 27.83 -14.51 -0.33
C ASN A 683 27.85 -13.54 -1.53
N LEU A 684 26.85 -12.67 -1.61
CA LEU A 684 26.86 -11.48 -2.46
C LEU A 684 27.83 -10.41 -1.93
N TYR A 685 27.90 -10.29 -0.60
CA TYR A 685 28.84 -9.44 0.13
C TYR A 685 29.12 -10.04 1.52
N THR A 686 30.31 -9.75 2.07
CA THR A 686 30.77 -10.24 3.39
C THR A 686 30.91 -9.11 4.42
N TRP A 687 30.64 -7.87 4.03
CA TRP A 687 30.72 -6.68 4.88
C TRP A 687 29.44 -5.86 4.73
N PRO A 688 28.83 -5.34 5.81
CA PRO A 688 29.25 -5.43 7.21
C PRO A 688 28.92 -6.77 7.88
N LEU A 689 28.17 -7.63 7.18
CA LEU A 689 27.78 -8.97 7.57
C LEU A 689 27.81 -9.86 6.33
N ASP A 690 27.97 -11.17 6.51
CA ASP A 690 27.76 -12.14 5.45
C ASP A 690 26.30 -12.12 4.98
N SER A 691 26.12 -11.77 3.70
CA SER A 691 24.80 -11.63 3.06
C SER A 691 23.90 -12.85 3.23
N LYS A 692 24.45 -14.06 3.33
CA LYS A 692 23.69 -15.31 3.59
C LYS A 692 22.99 -15.29 4.95
N GLU A 693 23.54 -14.65 5.98
CA GLU A 693 22.86 -14.47 7.28
C GLU A 693 21.58 -13.63 7.14
N LEU A 694 21.51 -12.77 6.12
CA LEU A 694 20.33 -11.95 5.79
C LEU A 694 19.40 -12.61 4.76
N GLY A 695 19.65 -13.89 4.43
CA GLY A 695 18.91 -14.63 3.41
C GLY A 695 19.15 -14.09 1.99
N ILE A 696 20.35 -13.55 1.74
CA ILE A 696 20.77 -13.04 0.42
C ILE A 696 21.89 -13.92 -0.12
N HIS A 697 21.67 -14.52 -1.28
CA HIS A 697 22.52 -15.55 -1.86
C HIS A 697 22.91 -15.17 -3.28
N LEU A 698 24.20 -15.33 -3.62
CA LEU A 698 24.66 -15.33 -5.00
C LEU A 698 24.73 -16.78 -5.48
N MET A 699 24.00 -17.07 -6.55
CA MET A 699 23.83 -18.42 -7.11
C MET A 699 24.44 -18.50 -8.52
N CYS A 700 24.60 -19.73 -9.01
CA CYS A 700 24.91 -19.99 -10.42
C CYS A 700 23.84 -19.39 -11.36
N LYS A 701 24.13 -19.31 -12.65
CA LYS A 701 23.14 -18.81 -13.63
C LYS A 701 21.94 -19.75 -13.73
N SER A 702 20.79 -19.25 -14.20
CA SER A 702 19.58 -20.06 -14.45
C SER A 702 19.76 -21.22 -15.45
N SER A 703 20.86 -21.20 -16.21
CA SER A 703 21.32 -22.26 -17.14
C SER A 703 22.20 -23.32 -16.48
N GLU A 704 22.65 -23.11 -15.25
CA GLU A 704 23.60 -23.92 -14.48
C GLU A 704 22.89 -24.58 -13.26
N LEU A 705 21.58 -24.84 -13.40
CA LEU A 705 20.78 -25.58 -12.41
C LEU A 705 21.12 -27.06 -12.45
N CYS A 706 20.89 -27.76 -11.33
CA CYS A 706 20.97 -29.22 -11.31
C CYS A 706 19.99 -29.83 -12.34
N GLU A 707 20.44 -30.90 -13.01
CA GLU A 707 19.63 -31.60 -14.01
C GLU A 707 18.49 -32.38 -13.37
N ASN A 708 18.74 -32.99 -12.20
CA ASN A 708 17.78 -33.76 -11.43
C ASN A 708 16.63 -32.88 -10.92
N LEU A 709 15.41 -33.36 -11.13
CA LEU A 709 14.21 -32.81 -10.51
C LEU A 709 14.03 -33.39 -9.10
N VAL A 710 13.53 -32.54 -8.19
CA VAL A 710 13.18 -32.90 -6.81
C VAL A 710 11.69 -32.61 -6.61
N LEU A 711 10.97 -33.53 -5.98
CA LEU A 711 9.60 -33.33 -5.53
C LEU A 711 9.62 -32.75 -4.12
N VAL A 712 8.84 -31.69 -3.89
CA VAL A 712 8.84 -30.92 -2.63
C VAL A 712 7.41 -30.66 -2.19
N GLY A 713 7.05 -31.09 -0.98
CA GLY A 713 5.76 -30.79 -0.35
C GLY A 713 5.69 -29.32 0.11
N LEU A 714 4.47 -28.77 0.24
CA LEU A 714 4.29 -27.38 0.67
C LEU A 714 4.86 -27.10 2.08
N THR A 715 4.90 -28.11 2.95
CA THR A 715 5.45 -28.05 4.32
C THR A 715 6.99 -28.01 4.37
N GLU A 716 7.68 -28.34 3.28
CA GLU A 716 9.15 -28.26 3.19
C GLU A 716 9.65 -26.84 2.82
N VAL A 717 8.73 -25.94 2.47
CA VAL A 717 9.03 -24.60 1.95
C VAL A 717 9.14 -23.58 3.09
N ILE A 718 10.34 -23.46 3.64
CA ILE A 718 10.69 -22.50 4.72
C ILE A 718 10.68 -21.02 4.29
N GLY A 719 10.28 -20.71 3.05
CA GLY A 719 10.04 -19.34 2.59
C GLY A 719 10.11 -19.11 1.09
N LYS A 720 9.66 -17.93 0.66
CA LYS A 720 9.73 -17.47 -0.73
C LYS A 720 11.00 -16.66 -0.99
N VAL A 721 11.49 -16.73 -2.22
CA VAL A 721 12.70 -16.03 -2.69
C VAL A 721 12.37 -15.13 -3.88
N ALA A 722 12.80 -13.87 -3.84
CA ALA A 722 12.94 -13.05 -5.04
C ALA A 722 14.29 -13.37 -5.69
N ALA A 723 14.32 -13.74 -6.96
CA ALA A 723 15.54 -14.06 -7.69
C ALA A 723 15.74 -13.08 -8.85
N PHE A 724 16.92 -12.46 -8.92
CA PHE A 724 17.25 -11.42 -9.91
C PHE A 724 18.43 -11.86 -10.79
N GLU A 725 18.26 -11.84 -12.11
CA GLU A 725 19.34 -12.23 -13.03
C GLU A 725 20.33 -11.08 -13.23
N THR A 726 21.62 -11.37 -13.01
CA THR A 726 22.71 -10.41 -13.20
C THR A 726 23.86 -11.02 -14.02
N PRO A 727 24.76 -10.21 -14.60
CA PRO A 727 25.96 -10.74 -15.27
C PRO A 727 26.85 -11.62 -14.38
N LYS A 728 26.77 -11.47 -13.05
CA LYS A 728 27.55 -12.24 -12.06
C LYS A 728 26.89 -13.55 -11.61
N GLY A 729 25.68 -13.86 -12.08
CA GLY A 729 24.85 -14.97 -11.59
C GLY A 729 23.47 -14.49 -11.11
N VAL A 730 22.69 -15.40 -10.53
CA VAL A 730 21.36 -15.08 -9.99
C VAL A 730 21.49 -14.65 -8.53
N ILE A 731 20.93 -13.50 -8.17
CA ILE A 731 20.90 -13.03 -6.79
C ILE A 731 19.54 -13.34 -6.19
N ALA A 732 19.51 -14.29 -5.26
CA ALA A 732 18.34 -14.65 -4.48
C ALA A 732 18.25 -13.82 -3.19
N MET A 733 17.04 -13.40 -2.84
CA MET A 733 16.71 -12.72 -1.59
C MET A 733 15.44 -13.31 -0.98
N GLN A 734 15.56 -13.90 0.20
CA GLN A 734 14.42 -14.35 1.00
C GLN A 734 13.48 -13.15 1.30
N LEU A 735 12.17 -13.37 1.13
CA LEU A 735 11.14 -12.39 1.46
C LEU A 735 10.88 -12.39 2.96
N LEU A 736 11.06 -11.24 3.61
CA LEU A 736 11.06 -11.15 5.09
C LEU A 736 9.71 -11.45 5.76
N HIS A 737 8.61 -11.46 5.00
CA HIS A 737 7.26 -11.76 5.49
C HIS A 737 6.84 -13.21 5.22
N THR A 738 7.63 -13.98 4.47
CA THR A 738 7.45 -15.44 4.29
C THR A 738 8.54 -16.19 5.05
N VAL A 739 8.97 -15.64 6.19
CA VAL A 739 9.90 -16.32 7.10
C VAL A 739 9.05 -16.67 8.31
N GLU A 740 8.70 -17.94 8.40
CA GLU A 740 8.03 -18.49 9.58
C GLU A 740 8.95 -18.31 10.79
N GLY A 741 8.35 -17.97 11.93
CA GLY A 741 9.00 -18.07 13.22
C GLY A 741 8.52 -19.33 13.91
N GLU A 742 9.36 -19.93 14.74
CA GLU A 742 9.05 -21.09 15.58
C GLU A 742 8.11 -20.71 16.76
N ASP A 743 7.12 -19.84 16.51
CA ASP A 743 6.17 -19.28 17.49
C ASP A 743 4.73 -19.70 17.17
N GLU A 744 4.52 -20.99 16.91
CA GLU A 744 3.20 -21.66 16.96
C GLU A 744 3.33 -23.03 17.66
N GLU A 745 3.76 -23.00 18.93
CA GLU A 745 3.44 -23.99 19.98
C GLU A 745 2.91 -23.25 21.24
#